data_AF-A0A502KN48-F1
#
_entry.id   AF-A0A502KN48-F1
#
_cell.length_a   1.000
_cell.length_b   1.000
_cell.length_c   1.000
_cell.angle_alpha   90.00
_cell.angle_beta   90.00
_cell.angle_gamma   90.00
#
_symmetry.space_group_name_H-M   'P 1'
#
loop_
_entity.id
_entity.type
_entity.pdbx_description
1 polymer ?
#
loop_
_entity_poly.entity_id
_entity_poly.type
_entity_poly.pdbx_seq_one_letter_code
_entity_poly.pdbx_strand_id
1 'polypeptide(L)'
;MYRKGKFFFTRKSLWTILMSVFFLTNCTSQPQPSLKSKNYSERIKFVVLHYTAGNYQDSLNALTSQGEASAHYFIPQLHDATYHQEDLKVIQLVSEDKRAWHSGESAWQNRENLNDQSIGIELVNEAHCKPVESPLTTVKQQPVCFFPDFQAQQIELLINLLKKILAENPDISPTAIVGHSDISPMRKRDPGPRFPWFQLYQSGIGAWYDEEVMMKYYQTFNVRLPSLALIQKALNTYGYAIESTGYKNAQTQAVVLAFQQHFMPWHLTKAADARTAATIFALIEKYFPQRLNALTMHYHNELQIKPATDFAIKRGQVVKTFPEQNPSSRALVNNRASFKAYQGAGEIIIDNISATSADMFVNGEKLSIAEPLIPHKRYRYSLKRRTHTGDNTLMVENIKPEGAKLTITIPYPDLTKQKFSTNKFDRSNSAHNFTAVDTLINNDVENGFPGAVLLVQHKGEIIKHTAYGYARKYNDEGALLTFPIVMEKNTVFDIASNTKMFATNIALMKLISEGRLSIDLPLSFYIPEYQGEGREFITVKDILTHRSGYTPQVKFYDKNNKLGKMFYSQNKQQTQQLLIDKVPLSNRSKTTSVYSDVNYILLGLLIEKISGVSLDQYVEQFIYQPLGLDSILYNPLQKGWHKNQFAATEIAGNTRGGRVHFDNVRHQVLQGEVHDETAFYSLGGVAGHAGLFSNAESLAVLAQALLNRGGYNETQLFTAKVLDQFVKPDDGNGSFGLGWRRANNGDRAWHFGPYASAQAYGHTGWTGTVTVIDPKHDLAIILLTNARHSDIVGDDKQFHFLGKTFETAKYGSVVSLIYEAILTNKTVN
;
A
#
# COMPACT_ATOMS: atom_id res chain seq x y z
N MET A 1 -15.13 -120.86 -11.24
CA MET A 1 -13.93 -121.06 -12.08
C MET A 1 -14.29 -120.65 -13.51
N TYR A 2 -13.35 -120.03 -14.24
CA TYR A 2 -13.33 -119.93 -15.72
C TYR A 2 -14.27 -118.95 -16.49
N ARG A 3 -13.58 -118.12 -17.31
CA ARG A 3 -13.76 -117.78 -18.74
C ARG A 3 -15.03 -117.09 -19.31
N LYS A 4 -14.70 -116.04 -20.09
CA LYS A 4 -15.07 -115.70 -21.49
C LYS A 4 -16.56 -115.79 -21.93
N GLY A 5 -17.10 -114.62 -22.32
CA GLY A 5 -17.30 -114.26 -23.74
C GLY A 5 -18.69 -114.40 -24.41
N LYS A 6 -19.07 -113.31 -25.12
CA LYS A 6 -19.88 -113.13 -26.36
C LYS A 6 -21.37 -112.70 -26.31
N PHE A 7 -21.59 -111.48 -26.87
CA PHE A 7 -22.57 -110.96 -27.87
C PHE A 7 -24.05 -111.43 -27.90
N PHE A 8 -25.06 -110.56 -28.10
CA PHE A 8 -25.47 -109.98 -29.42
C PHE A 8 -26.46 -108.78 -29.30
N PHE A 9 -26.33 -107.79 -30.23
CA PHE A 9 -27.27 -106.80 -30.84
C PHE A 9 -28.31 -106.01 -29.99
N THR A 10 -28.46 -104.68 -30.16
CA THR A 10 -29.20 -104.02 -31.27
C THR A 10 -28.89 -102.50 -31.33
N ARG A 11 -28.88 -101.88 -32.53
CA ARG A 11 -28.71 -100.42 -32.71
C ARG A 11 -29.32 -99.96 -34.03
N LYS A 12 -30.41 -99.19 -33.98
CA LYS A 12 -30.76 -98.06 -34.88
C LYS A 12 -32.14 -97.50 -34.50
N SER A 13 -32.24 -96.16 -34.52
CA SER A 13 -33.46 -95.35 -34.32
C SER A 13 -33.76 -94.81 -32.91
N LEU A 14 -32.76 -94.18 -32.28
CA LEU A 14 -32.99 -93.20 -31.20
C LEU A 14 -31.89 -92.14 -31.14
N TRP A 15 -31.47 -91.63 -32.31
CA TRP A 15 -30.36 -90.66 -32.47
C TRP A 15 -30.73 -89.47 -33.36
N THR A 16 -31.99 -89.01 -33.32
CA THR A 16 -32.46 -87.89 -34.16
C THR A 16 -33.22 -86.79 -33.41
N ILE A 17 -33.25 -86.78 -32.07
CA ILE A 17 -33.82 -85.67 -31.26
C ILE A 17 -32.86 -85.25 -30.11
N LEU A 18 -31.55 -85.38 -30.31
CA LEU A 18 -30.56 -84.88 -29.34
C LEU A 18 -29.35 -84.20 -29.99
N MET A 19 -29.50 -83.75 -31.24
CA MET A 19 -28.47 -83.04 -31.99
C MET A 19 -28.99 -81.75 -32.67
N SER A 20 -29.94 -81.07 -32.00
CA SER A 20 -30.52 -79.80 -32.51
C SER A 20 -30.57 -78.68 -31.47
N VAL A 21 -29.97 -78.84 -30.29
CA VAL A 21 -29.92 -77.80 -29.22
C VAL A 21 -28.50 -77.38 -28.85
N PHE A 22 -27.47 -77.87 -29.55
CA PHE A 22 -26.07 -77.45 -29.34
C PHE A 22 -25.53 -76.44 -30.38
N PHE A 23 -26.42 -75.77 -31.13
CA PHE A 23 -26.05 -74.80 -32.18
C PHE A 23 -26.49 -73.35 -31.90
N LEU A 24 -26.69 -72.95 -30.65
CA LEU A 24 -26.86 -71.54 -30.31
C LEU A 24 -25.99 -71.18 -29.10
N THR A 25 -25.14 -70.18 -29.32
CA THR A 25 -24.26 -69.47 -28.36
C THR A 25 -22.86 -70.05 -28.13
N ASN A 26 -22.03 -70.01 -29.17
CA ASN A 26 -20.60 -69.79 -28.99
C ASN A 26 -20.19 -68.57 -29.82
N CYS A 27 -20.48 -67.37 -29.30
CA CYS A 27 -19.86 -66.14 -29.77
C CYS A 27 -18.38 -66.19 -29.35
N THR A 28 -17.54 -66.72 -30.23
CA THR A 28 -16.10 -66.49 -30.16
C THR A 28 -15.85 -65.11 -30.74
N SER A 29 -15.63 -64.11 -29.88
CA SER A 29 -15.12 -62.82 -30.30
C SER A 29 -13.74 -63.01 -30.92
N GLN A 30 -13.63 -62.89 -32.24
CA GLN A 30 -12.32 -62.74 -32.87
C GLN A 30 -11.68 -61.46 -32.30
N PRO A 31 -10.46 -61.51 -31.74
CA PRO A 31 -9.79 -60.31 -31.29
C PRO A 31 -9.56 -59.40 -32.50
N GLN A 32 -10.21 -58.24 -32.50
CA GLN A 32 -9.94 -57.23 -33.51
C GLN A 32 -8.48 -56.77 -33.38
N PRO A 33 -7.74 -56.64 -34.50
CA PRO A 33 -6.41 -56.06 -34.47
C PRO A 33 -6.49 -54.62 -33.93
N SER A 34 -5.94 -54.39 -32.74
CA SER A 34 -5.90 -53.05 -32.14
C SER A 34 -4.67 -52.29 -32.66
N LEU A 35 -4.93 -51.24 -33.43
CA LEU A 35 -3.94 -50.22 -33.79
C LEU A 35 -4.10 -49.06 -32.81
N LYS A 36 -3.16 -48.91 -31.88
CA LYS A 36 -3.20 -47.79 -30.93
C LYS A 36 -2.80 -46.49 -31.64
N SER A 37 -3.62 -45.45 -31.49
CA SER A 37 -3.30 -44.09 -31.96
C SER A 37 -2.01 -43.59 -31.30
N LYS A 38 -1.33 -42.59 -31.87
CA LYS A 38 -0.29 -41.85 -31.12
C LYS A 38 -0.88 -40.85 -30.13
N ASN A 39 -2.16 -40.51 -30.30
CA ASN A 39 -2.91 -39.56 -29.46
C ASN A 39 -3.92 -40.29 -28.57
N TYR A 40 -3.46 -41.21 -27.71
CA TYR A 40 -4.29 -41.81 -26.66
C TYR A 40 -3.60 -41.66 -25.30
N SER A 41 -4.37 -41.81 -24.22
CA SER A 41 -3.87 -41.89 -22.85
C SER A 41 -4.79 -42.80 -22.03
N GLU A 42 -4.27 -43.38 -20.94
CA GLU A 42 -5.11 -44.17 -20.03
C GLU A 42 -6.21 -43.34 -19.35
N ARG A 43 -7.28 -44.01 -18.92
CA ARG A 43 -8.41 -43.37 -18.25
C ARG A 43 -8.09 -42.99 -16.80
N ILE A 44 -7.47 -43.91 -16.06
CA ILE A 44 -7.08 -43.70 -14.67
C ILE A 44 -5.80 -42.87 -14.64
N LYS A 45 -5.85 -41.76 -13.90
CA LYS A 45 -4.77 -40.77 -13.80
C LYS A 45 -4.44 -40.38 -12.36
N PHE A 46 -5.32 -40.68 -11.41
CA PHE A 46 -5.16 -40.26 -10.02
C PHE A 46 -5.45 -41.40 -9.04
N VAL A 47 -4.88 -41.29 -7.84
CA VAL A 47 -5.31 -42.04 -6.67
C VAL A 47 -5.74 -41.05 -5.60
N VAL A 48 -6.93 -41.24 -5.04
CA VAL A 48 -7.47 -40.40 -3.96
C VAL A 48 -7.57 -41.22 -2.69
N LEU A 49 -6.87 -40.78 -1.65
CA LEU A 49 -6.83 -41.41 -0.34
C LEU A 49 -7.81 -40.70 0.60
N HIS A 50 -8.57 -41.49 1.34
CA HIS A 50 -9.63 -41.06 2.24
C HIS A 50 -9.46 -41.70 3.61
N TYR A 51 -10.17 -41.16 4.60
CA TYR A 51 -10.49 -41.92 5.81
C TYR A 51 -12.00 -41.94 6.04
N THR A 52 -12.48 -42.98 6.72
CA THR A 52 -13.88 -43.07 7.14
C THR A 52 -14.05 -42.59 8.59
N ALA A 53 -15.00 -41.67 8.82
CA ALA A 53 -15.21 -41.02 10.13
C ALA A 53 -15.96 -41.91 11.16
N GLY A 54 -16.03 -43.22 10.93
CA GLY A 54 -16.74 -44.18 11.77
C GLY A 54 -16.09 -45.57 11.70
N ASN A 55 -16.58 -46.49 12.54
CA ASN A 55 -16.10 -47.88 12.57
C ASN A 55 -16.31 -48.61 11.23
N TYR A 56 -15.75 -49.80 11.12
CA TYR A 56 -15.76 -50.65 9.93
C TYR A 56 -17.17 -50.91 9.41
N GLN A 57 -18.12 -51.31 10.24
CA GLN A 57 -19.46 -51.67 9.80
C GLN A 57 -20.27 -50.46 9.32
N ASP A 58 -20.20 -49.34 10.04
CA ASP A 58 -20.88 -48.10 9.65
C ASP A 58 -20.31 -47.56 8.34
N SER A 59 -18.99 -47.62 8.19
CA SER A 59 -18.27 -47.22 6.98
C SER A 59 -18.62 -48.12 5.79
N LEU A 60 -18.66 -49.44 6.00
CA LEU A 60 -19.03 -50.40 4.97
C LEU A 60 -20.48 -50.19 4.50
N ASN A 61 -21.40 -49.94 5.43
CA ASN A 61 -22.79 -49.64 5.11
C ASN A 61 -22.89 -48.36 4.28
N ALA A 62 -22.18 -47.30 4.68
CA ALA A 62 -22.15 -46.02 3.96
C ALA A 62 -21.59 -46.15 2.52
N LEU A 63 -20.62 -47.05 2.30
CA LEU A 63 -19.98 -47.25 0.98
C LEU A 63 -20.68 -48.27 0.08
N THR A 64 -21.69 -49.00 0.58
CA THR A 64 -22.32 -50.12 -0.17
C THR A 64 -23.84 -50.03 -0.27
N SER A 65 -24.55 -49.69 0.82
CA SER A 65 -26.00 -49.93 0.92
C SER A 65 -26.82 -48.78 1.47
N GLN A 66 -26.21 -47.83 2.21
CA GLN A 66 -26.94 -46.77 2.92
C GLN A 66 -26.48 -45.34 2.58
N GLY A 67 -25.37 -45.17 1.83
CA GLY A 67 -24.85 -43.87 1.43
C GLY A 67 -24.85 -43.63 -0.09
N GLU A 68 -24.59 -42.39 -0.48
CA GLU A 68 -24.45 -41.98 -1.88
C GLU A 68 -23.01 -42.11 -2.41
N ALA A 69 -22.06 -42.49 -1.54
CA ALA A 69 -20.64 -42.60 -1.87
C ALA A 69 -20.21 -44.07 -2.04
N SER A 70 -19.17 -44.30 -2.84
CA SER A 70 -18.52 -45.61 -2.97
C SER A 70 -17.03 -45.46 -3.27
N ALA A 71 -16.24 -46.47 -2.94
CA ALA A 71 -14.79 -46.50 -3.19
C ALA A 71 -14.39 -47.76 -3.96
N HIS A 72 -13.18 -47.76 -4.53
CA HIS A 72 -12.66 -48.95 -5.20
C HIS A 72 -12.14 -49.95 -4.17
N TYR A 73 -11.38 -49.45 -3.20
CA TYR A 73 -10.78 -50.24 -2.14
C TYR A 73 -11.16 -49.70 -0.76
N PHE A 74 -11.32 -50.63 0.19
CA PHE A 74 -11.62 -50.35 1.58
C PHE A 74 -10.67 -51.14 2.48
N ILE A 75 -10.02 -50.46 3.43
CA ILE A 75 -9.02 -51.03 4.34
C ILE A 75 -9.51 -50.89 5.79
N PRO A 76 -9.83 -52.00 6.49
CA PRO A 76 -10.27 -51.99 7.88
C PRO A 76 -9.18 -51.51 8.85
N GLN A 77 -9.55 -51.27 10.11
CA GLN A 77 -8.64 -50.98 11.23
C GLN A 77 -8.57 -52.19 12.17
N LEU A 78 -7.37 -52.51 12.70
CA LEU A 78 -7.20 -53.62 13.63
C LEU A 78 -7.84 -53.27 14.97
N HIS A 79 -8.50 -54.25 15.59
CA HIS A 79 -9.23 -54.11 16.86
C HIS A 79 -10.46 -53.19 16.79
N ASP A 80 -10.98 -52.93 15.58
CA ASP A 80 -12.33 -52.40 15.41
C ASP A 80 -13.34 -53.46 15.91
N ALA A 81 -14.21 -53.07 16.85
CA ALA A 81 -15.19 -53.98 17.46
C ALA A 81 -16.18 -54.60 16.45
N THR A 82 -16.31 -53.97 15.27
CA THR A 82 -17.22 -54.37 14.21
C THR A 82 -16.53 -55.14 13.07
N TYR A 83 -15.20 -55.33 13.14
CA TYR A 83 -14.44 -56.15 12.20
C TYR A 83 -14.05 -57.49 12.83
N HIS A 84 -14.67 -58.58 12.37
CA HIS A 84 -14.55 -59.90 13.01
C HIS A 84 -13.46 -60.82 12.44
N GLN A 85 -12.58 -60.34 11.55
CA GLN A 85 -11.48 -61.16 11.04
C GLN A 85 -10.20 -60.93 11.86
N GLU A 86 -9.41 -61.99 12.06
CA GLU A 86 -8.15 -61.92 12.81
C GLU A 86 -7.08 -61.08 12.07
N ASP A 87 -7.06 -61.16 10.74
CA ASP A 87 -6.13 -60.42 9.89
C ASP A 87 -6.82 -59.29 9.12
N LEU A 88 -6.12 -58.16 8.96
CA LEU A 88 -6.55 -57.08 8.08
C LEU A 88 -6.44 -57.50 6.61
N LYS A 89 -7.53 -57.29 5.85
CA LYS A 89 -7.57 -57.57 4.41
C LYS A 89 -8.11 -56.38 3.65
N VAL A 90 -7.48 -56.08 2.51
CA VAL A 90 -8.00 -55.10 1.55
C VAL A 90 -9.24 -55.67 0.88
N ILE A 91 -10.33 -54.91 0.88
CA ILE A 91 -11.59 -55.28 0.24
C ILE A 91 -11.77 -54.44 -1.02
N GLN A 92 -12.02 -55.07 -2.16
CA GLN A 92 -12.39 -54.37 -3.39
C GLN A 92 -13.92 -54.26 -3.46
N LEU A 93 -14.45 -53.05 -3.37
CA LEU A 93 -15.89 -52.78 -3.44
C LEU A 93 -16.34 -52.48 -4.88
N VAL A 94 -15.51 -51.80 -5.65
CA VAL A 94 -15.76 -51.46 -7.06
C VAL A 94 -14.52 -51.80 -7.87
N SER A 95 -14.71 -52.49 -9.01
CA SER A 95 -13.63 -52.81 -9.95
C SER A 95 -13.03 -51.54 -10.57
N GLU A 96 -11.72 -51.50 -10.81
CA GLU A 96 -11.01 -50.31 -11.33
C GLU A 96 -11.45 -49.89 -12.74
N ASP A 97 -12.05 -50.79 -13.53
CA ASP A 97 -12.64 -50.48 -14.84
C ASP A 97 -14.01 -49.78 -14.73
N LYS A 98 -14.59 -49.75 -13.52
CA LYS A 98 -15.85 -49.11 -13.20
C LYS A 98 -15.61 -47.81 -12.44
N ARG A 99 -16.61 -46.94 -12.46
CA ARG A 99 -16.60 -45.68 -11.71
C ARG A 99 -17.04 -45.93 -10.27
N ALA A 100 -16.27 -45.46 -9.29
CA ALA A 100 -16.71 -45.30 -7.91
C ALA A 100 -17.00 -43.81 -7.59
N TRP A 101 -17.92 -43.55 -6.66
CA TRP A 101 -18.39 -42.21 -6.30
C TRP A 101 -17.73 -41.72 -5.00
N HIS A 102 -16.41 -41.54 -4.99
CA HIS A 102 -15.66 -41.18 -3.77
C HIS A 102 -15.28 -39.69 -3.68
N SER A 103 -15.00 -39.03 -4.81
CA SER A 103 -14.44 -37.66 -4.81
C SER A 103 -15.51 -36.56 -4.78
N GLY A 104 -16.69 -36.80 -5.35
CA GLY A 104 -17.73 -35.77 -5.55
C GLY A 104 -17.22 -34.58 -6.40
N GLU A 105 -17.73 -33.37 -6.13
CA GLU A 105 -17.19 -32.14 -6.72
C GLU A 105 -15.73 -31.95 -6.28
N SER A 106 -14.82 -32.07 -7.23
CA SER A 106 -13.38 -32.16 -7.00
C SER A 106 -12.60 -31.67 -8.21
N ALA A 107 -11.42 -31.08 -7.95
CA ALA A 107 -10.53 -30.62 -8.99
C ALA A 107 -9.06 -30.74 -8.59
N TRP A 108 -8.21 -31.17 -9.53
CA TRP A 108 -6.77 -31.28 -9.37
C TRP A 108 -6.06 -31.14 -10.71
N GLN A 109 -4.96 -30.39 -10.76
CA GLN A 109 -4.14 -30.17 -11.97
C GLN A 109 -4.97 -29.80 -13.22
N ASN A 110 -5.91 -28.87 -13.03
CA ASN A 110 -6.84 -28.37 -14.06
C ASN A 110 -7.78 -29.44 -14.65
N ARG A 111 -8.03 -30.51 -13.90
CA ARG A 111 -9.08 -31.49 -14.21
C ARG A 111 -10.14 -31.44 -13.13
N GLU A 112 -11.38 -31.58 -13.54
CA GLU A 112 -12.57 -31.60 -12.67
C GLU A 112 -13.22 -32.99 -12.74
N ASN A 113 -14.14 -33.27 -11.80
CA ASN A 113 -14.92 -34.52 -11.76
C ASN A 113 -14.04 -35.78 -11.67
N LEU A 114 -13.15 -35.82 -10.68
CA LEU A 114 -12.08 -36.83 -10.61
C LEU A 114 -12.59 -38.28 -10.49
N ASN A 115 -13.83 -38.52 -10.04
CA ASN A 115 -14.46 -39.85 -9.99
C ASN A 115 -14.25 -40.69 -11.27
N ASP A 116 -14.24 -40.05 -12.44
CA ASP A 116 -14.14 -40.75 -13.72
C ASP A 116 -12.70 -41.17 -14.10
N GLN A 117 -11.71 -40.66 -13.38
CA GLN A 117 -10.28 -40.76 -13.71
C GLN A 117 -9.42 -41.14 -12.50
N SER A 118 -10.02 -41.59 -11.39
CA SER A 118 -9.29 -41.87 -10.16
C SER A 118 -9.70 -43.17 -9.50
N ILE A 119 -8.73 -43.81 -8.85
CA ILE A 119 -8.97 -44.91 -7.90
C ILE A 119 -9.11 -44.31 -6.50
N GLY A 120 -10.17 -44.70 -5.80
CA GLY A 120 -10.49 -44.23 -4.45
C GLY A 120 -10.23 -45.31 -3.42
N ILE A 121 -9.46 -44.99 -2.38
CA ILE A 121 -9.10 -45.93 -1.31
C ILE A 121 -9.52 -45.34 0.03
N GLU A 122 -10.41 -46.04 0.72
CA GLU A 122 -10.97 -45.66 2.03
C GLU A 122 -10.28 -46.45 3.14
N LEU A 123 -9.78 -45.75 4.16
CA LEU A 123 -9.19 -46.36 5.35
C LEU A 123 -10.09 -46.10 6.56
N VAL A 124 -10.39 -47.13 7.35
CA VAL A 124 -11.08 -46.93 8.63
C VAL A 124 -10.18 -46.16 9.58
N ASN A 125 -10.60 -44.96 9.98
CA ASN A 125 -9.91 -44.14 10.99
C ASN A 125 -10.87 -43.11 11.61
N GLU A 126 -11.34 -43.36 12.83
CA GLU A 126 -12.43 -42.65 13.51
C GLU A 126 -12.10 -41.20 13.95
N ALA A 127 -11.78 -40.32 13.00
CA ALA A 127 -11.60 -38.89 13.23
C ALA A 127 -12.95 -38.17 13.36
N HIS A 128 -13.04 -37.25 14.32
CA HIS A 128 -14.28 -36.53 14.63
C HIS A 128 -14.03 -35.03 14.86
N CYS A 129 -14.97 -34.19 14.43
CA CYS A 129 -14.91 -32.74 14.57
C CYS A 129 -16.08 -32.23 15.41
N LYS A 130 -15.79 -31.43 16.44
CA LYS A 130 -16.81 -30.80 17.30
C LYS A 130 -16.96 -29.31 16.96
N PRO A 131 -18.18 -28.80 16.72
CA PRO A 131 -18.43 -27.36 16.62
C PRO A 131 -18.04 -26.66 17.93
N VAL A 132 -17.47 -25.46 17.84
CA VAL A 132 -17.25 -24.62 19.02
C VAL A 132 -18.48 -23.74 19.21
N GLU A 133 -19.30 -24.06 20.20
CA GLU A 133 -20.40 -23.20 20.64
C GLU A 133 -19.86 -22.13 21.60
N SER A 134 -20.02 -20.85 21.24
CA SER A 134 -19.74 -19.73 22.16
C SER A 134 -21.01 -18.92 22.37
N PRO A 135 -21.51 -18.79 23.62
CA PRO A 135 -22.73 -18.03 23.90
C PRO A 135 -22.56 -16.51 23.80
N LEU A 136 -21.37 -15.99 23.48
CA LEU A 136 -21.05 -14.55 23.53
C LEU A 136 -20.62 -13.95 22.18
N THR A 137 -20.62 -14.70 21.08
CA THR A 137 -20.26 -14.16 19.76
C THR A 137 -21.11 -14.76 18.64
N THR A 138 -21.66 -13.91 17.77
CA THR A 138 -22.35 -14.29 16.51
C THR A 138 -21.40 -14.79 15.41
N VAL A 139 -20.13 -15.04 15.74
CA VAL A 139 -19.12 -15.53 14.80
C VAL A 139 -19.09 -17.06 14.87
N LYS A 140 -19.48 -17.74 13.77
CA LYS A 140 -19.28 -19.19 13.61
C LYS A 140 -17.78 -19.52 13.71
N GLN A 141 -17.34 -20.03 14.85
CA GLN A 141 -15.97 -20.52 15.02
C GLN A 141 -15.80 -21.86 14.28
N GLN A 142 -14.59 -22.13 13.81
CA GLN A 142 -14.31 -23.39 13.11
C GLN A 142 -14.33 -24.58 14.08
N PRO A 143 -14.82 -25.76 13.66
CA PRO A 143 -14.86 -26.94 14.51
C PRO A 143 -13.45 -27.42 14.88
N VAL A 144 -13.29 -27.92 16.10
CA VAL A 144 -12.06 -28.56 16.57
C VAL A 144 -12.13 -30.03 16.19
N CYS A 145 -11.15 -30.50 15.42
CA CYS A 145 -11.08 -31.89 14.95
C CYS A 145 -10.02 -32.68 15.70
N PHE A 146 -10.37 -33.91 16.06
CA PHE A 146 -9.45 -34.94 16.55
C PHE A 146 -9.13 -35.89 15.40
N PHE A 147 -7.84 -36.15 15.18
CA PHE A 147 -7.34 -37.07 14.15
C PHE A 147 -6.53 -38.19 14.82
N PRO A 148 -6.97 -39.45 14.79
CA PRO A 148 -6.21 -40.58 15.30
C PRO A 148 -5.04 -40.94 14.38
N ASP A 149 -4.05 -41.65 14.94
CA ASP A 149 -2.98 -42.26 14.19
C ASP A 149 -3.44 -43.48 13.40
N PHE A 150 -2.91 -43.63 12.19
CA PHE A 150 -3.10 -44.84 11.39
C PHE A 150 -2.17 -45.95 11.89
N GLN A 151 -2.69 -47.17 11.99
CA GLN A 151 -1.93 -48.31 12.49
C GLN A 151 -0.90 -48.79 11.44
N ALA A 152 0.28 -49.21 11.89
CA ALA A 152 1.37 -49.61 10.99
C ALA A 152 0.97 -50.70 9.99
N GLN A 153 0.27 -51.75 10.44
CA GLN A 153 -0.21 -52.85 9.59
C GLN A 153 -1.22 -52.38 8.53
N GLN A 154 -2.08 -51.42 8.88
CA GLN A 154 -3.04 -50.82 7.94
C GLN A 154 -2.32 -50.06 6.83
N ILE A 155 -1.26 -49.31 7.18
CA ILE A 155 -0.44 -48.55 6.23
C ILE A 155 0.43 -49.47 5.36
N GLU A 156 0.93 -50.58 5.89
CA GLU A 156 1.64 -51.59 5.10
C GLU A 156 0.75 -52.20 4.01
N LEU A 157 -0.51 -52.53 4.34
CA LEU A 157 -1.49 -52.98 3.35
C LEU A 157 -1.74 -51.93 2.28
N LEU A 158 -1.88 -50.66 2.67
CA LEU A 158 -2.02 -49.55 1.73
C LEU A 158 -0.81 -49.43 0.81
N ILE A 159 0.42 -49.49 1.34
CA ILE A 159 1.66 -49.42 0.55
C ILE A 159 1.70 -50.54 -0.49
N ASN A 160 1.38 -51.78 -0.10
CA ASN A 160 1.38 -52.93 -1.00
C ASN A 160 0.32 -52.78 -2.10
N LEU A 161 -0.88 -52.32 -1.74
CA LEU A 161 -1.95 -52.03 -2.69
C LEU A 161 -1.54 -50.93 -3.69
N LEU A 162 -1.02 -49.81 -3.19
CA LEU A 162 -0.58 -48.69 -4.02
C LEU A 162 0.54 -49.09 -4.98
N LYS A 163 1.52 -49.90 -4.53
CA LYS A 163 2.56 -50.43 -5.43
C LYS A 163 1.99 -51.26 -6.56
N LYS A 164 0.98 -52.09 -6.27
CA LYS A 164 0.28 -52.87 -7.31
C LYS A 164 -0.46 -51.96 -8.29
N ILE A 165 -1.26 -51.01 -7.78
CA ILE A 165 -2.00 -50.05 -8.61
C ILE A 165 -1.06 -49.26 -9.52
N LEU A 166 0.05 -48.76 -8.99
CA LEU A 166 1.02 -47.96 -9.74
C LEU A 166 1.81 -48.79 -10.76
N ALA A 167 2.09 -50.08 -10.47
CA ALA A 167 2.69 -50.98 -11.45
C ALA A 167 1.76 -51.25 -12.64
N GLU A 168 0.44 -51.31 -12.40
CA GLU A 168 -0.58 -51.48 -13.43
C GLU A 168 -0.91 -50.14 -14.15
N ASN A 169 -0.67 -49.01 -13.50
CA ASN A 169 -0.96 -47.66 -14.00
C ASN A 169 0.29 -46.75 -13.94
N PRO A 170 1.34 -47.00 -14.76
CA PRO A 170 2.62 -46.28 -14.70
C PRO A 170 2.53 -44.80 -15.06
N ASP A 171 1.42 -44.37 -15.66
CA ASP A 171 1.13 -42.97 -16.01
C ASP A 171 0.72 -42.10 -14.80
N ILE A 172 0.43 -42.71 -13.64
CA ILE A 172 0.07 -41.97 -12.42
C ILE A 172 1.35 -41.39 -11.83
N SER A 173 1.54 -40.08 -12.02
CA SER A 173 2.70 -39.38 -11.47
C SER A 173 2.66 -39.31 -9.93
N PRO A 174 3.81 -39.12 -9.25
CA PRO A 174 3.83 -38.89 -7.80
C PRO A 174 2.90 -37.75 -7.32
N THR A 175 2.73 -36.70 -8.14
CA THR A 175 1.85 -35.55 -7.82
C THR A 175 0.35 -35.83 -8.03
N ALA A 176 0.00 -37.02 -8.52
CA ALA A 176 -1.37 -37.45 -8.79
C ALA A 176 -1.91 -38.43 -7.71
N ILE A 177 -1.17 -38.62 -6.63
CA ILE A 177 -1.59 -39.35 -5.44
C ILE A 177 -1.90 -38.31 -4.36
N VAL A 178 -3.18 -38.15 -4.04
CA VAL A 178 -3.71 -36.99 -3.30
C VAL A 178 -4.71 -37.40 -2.24
N GLY A 179 -4.91 -36.57 -1.23
CA GLY A 179 -6.00 -36.72 -0.27
C GLY A 179 -7.31 -36.14 -0.79
N HIS A 180 -8.44 -36.53 -0.20
CA HIS A 180 -9.73 -35.89 -0.53
C HIS A 180 -9.74 -34.38 -0.24
N SER A 181 -9.06 -33.98 0.83
CA SER A 181 -8.84 -32.58 1.21
C SER A 181 -8.05 -31.78 0.18
N ASP A 182 -7.17 -32.40 -0.60
CA ASP A 182 -6.41 -31.69 -1.63
C ASP A 182 -7.28 -31.28 -2.83
N ILE A 183 -8.19 -32.19 -3.21
CA ILE A 183 -9.04 -32.04 -4.39
C ILE A 183 -10.37 -31.34 -4.09
N SER A 184 -10.76 -31.28 -2.82
CA SER A 184 -12.01 -30.67 -2.33
C SER A 184 -11.80 -29.89 -1.01
N PRO A 185 -10.83 -28.96 -0.90
CA PRO A 185 -10.37 -28.35 0.36
C PRO A 185 -11.44 -27.56 1.12
N MET A 186 -12.44 -27.04 0.40
CA MET A 186 -13.56 -26.30 0.99
C MET A 186 -14.57 -27.19 1.72
N ARG A 187 -14.64 -28.47 1.34
CA ARG A 187 -15.66 -29.42 1.80
C ARG A 187 -15.07 -30.54 2.65
N LYS A 188 -13.83 -30.93 2.39
CA LYS A 188 -13.21 -32.15 2.92
C LYS A 188 -11.95 -31.86 3.72
N ARG A 189 -11.64 -32.76 4.65
CA ARG A 189 -10.54 -32.63 5.63
C ARG A 189 -9.71 -33.90 5.77
N ASP A 190 -10.18 -34.99 5.18
CA ASP A 190 -9.52 -36.29 5.13
C ASP A 190 -8.45 -36.34 4.03
N PRO A 191 -7.38 -37.14 4.19
CA PRO A 191 -7.13 -38.06 5.30
C PRO A 191 -6.55 -37.38 6.57
N GLY A 192 -6.43 -36.04 6.57
CA GLY A 192 -6.01 -35.26 7.74
C GLY A 192 -4.50 -35.26 8.01
N PRO A 193 -4.04 -34.49 9.01
CA PRO A 193 -2.62 -34.26 9.26
C PRO A 193 -1.88 -35.45 9.90
N ARG A 194 -2.60 -36.48 10.38
CA ARG A 194 -1.96 -37.70 10.93
C ARG A 194 -1.72 -38.76 9.86
N PHE A 195 -2.15 -38.52 8.61
CA PHE A 195 -1.90 -39.44 7.52
C PHE A 195 -0.41 -39.49 7.17
N PRO A 196 0.21 -40.68 7.03
CA PRO A 196 1.66 -40.81 6.96
C PRO A 196 2.21 -40.61 5.53
N TRP A 197 1.97 -39.43 4.94
CA TRP A 197 2.41 -39.08 3.58
C TRP A 197 3.90 -39.29 3.35
N PHE A 198 4.75 -38.89 4.30
CA PHE A 198 6.20 -39.06 4.20
C PHE A 198 6.63 -40.54 4.17
N GLN A 199 5.93 -41.41 4.91
CA GLN A 199 6.20 -42.85 4.91
C GLN A 199 5.86 -43.49 3.55
N LEU A 200 4.78 -43.04 2.92
CA LEU A 200 4.45 -43.44 1.55
C LEU A 200 5.54 -43.00 0.57
N TYR A 201 5.99 -41.75 0.68
CA TYR A 201 7.07 -41.22 -0.15
C TYR A 201 8.38 -42.02 0.00
N GLN A 202 8.78 -42.36 1.23
CA GLN A 202 9.93 -43.23 1.49
C GLN A 202 9.79 -44.62 0.86
N SER A 203 8.55 -45.08 0.65
CA SER A 203 8.22 -46.33 -0.03
C SER A 203 8.12 -46.19 -1.55
N GLY A 204 8.46 -45.03 -2.11
CA GLY A 204 8.40 -44.71 -3.55
C GLY A 204 7.03 -44.28 -4.05
N ILE A 205 6.12 -43.87 -3.17
CA ILE A 205 4.73 -43.56 -3.48
C ILE A 205 4.42 -42.10 -3.14
N GLY A 206 3.90 -41.35 -4.11
CA GLY A 206 3.47 -39.97 -3.89
C GLY A 206 4.61 -38.95 -3.90
N ALA A 207 4.26 -37.68 -3.76
CA ALA A 207 5.19 -36.57 -3.86
C ALA A 207 5.70 -36.11 -2.48
N TRP A 208 6.97 -35.70 -2.41
CA TRP A 208 7.54 -35.01 -1.26
C TRP A 208 8.68 -34.10 -1.68
N TYR A 209 8.88 -32.98 -0.98
CA TYR A 209 9.94 -32.02 -1.27
C TYR A 209 11.29 -32.50 -0.75
N ASP A 210 12.37 -31.98 -1.34
CA ASP A 210 13.72 -32.16 -0.80
C ASP A 210 13.99 -31.08 0.25
N GLU A 211 14.43 -31.50 1.44
CA GLU A 211 14.58 -30.63 2.61
C GLU A 211 15.58 -29.49 2.35
N GLU A 212 16.70 -29.78 1.67
CA GLU A 212 17.72 -28.78 1.33
C GLU A 212 17.16 -27.68 0.40
N VAL A 213 16.34 -28.05 -0.59
CA VAL A 213 15.71 -27.12 -1.54
C VAL A 213 14.66 -26.27 -0.82
N MET A 214 13.85 -26.89 0.05
CA MET A 214 12.89 -26.16 0.88
C MET A 214 13.60 -25.16 1.79
N MET A 215 14.69 -25.55 2.45
CA MET A 215 15.45 -24.64 3.31
C MET A 215 16.08 -23.47 2.55
N LYS A 216 16.56 -23.69 1.32
CA LYS A 216 17.03 -22.61 0.41
C LYS A 216 15.94 -21.57 0.14
N TYR A 217 14.72 -22.01 -0.21
CA TYR A 217 13.60 -21.08 -0.40
C TYR A 217 13.17 -20.44 0.91
N TYR A 218 13.18 -21.18 2.02
CA TYR A 218 12.78 -20.66 3.33
C TYR A 218 13.68 -19.52 3.77
N GLN A 219 15.01 -19.66 3.63
CA GLN A 219 15.96 -18.58 3.90
C GLN A 219 15.63 -17.31 3.11
N THR A 220 15.23 -17.46 1.85
CA THR A 220 14.88 -16.33 0.96
C THR A 220 13.54 -15.69 1.37
N PHE A 221 12.49 -16.50 1.51
CA PHE A 221 11.13 -16.04 1.78
C PHE A 221 10.92 -15.58 3.23
N ASN A 222 11.76 -16.01 4.16
CA ASN A 222 11.76 -15.53 5.53
C ASN A 222 12.33 -14.11 5.65
N VAL A 223 13.19 -13.68 4.70
CA VAL A 223 13.63 -12.28 4.58
C VAL A 223 12.55 -11.44 3.88
N ARG A 224 12.03 -11.94 2.75
CA ARG A 224 10.96 -11.27 2.01
C ARG A 224 9.97 -12.26 1.45
N LEU A 225 8.78 -12.31 2.06
CA LEU A 225 7.72 -13.22 1.66
C LEU A 225 7.21 -12.87 0.24
N PRO A 226 7.01 -13.86 -0.65
CA PRO A 226 6.28 -13.66 -1.89
C PRO A 226 4.88 -13.11 -1.63
N SER A 227 4.32 -12.35 -2.58
CA SER A 227 2.94 -11.89 -2.45
C SER A 227 1.98 -13.08 -2.34
N LEU A 228 0.85 -12.87 -1.66
CA LEU A 228 -0.18 -13.90 -1.55
C LEU A 228 -0.67 -14.36 -2.93
N ALA A 229 -0.75 -13.45 -3.90
CA ALA A 229 -1.13 -13.77 -5.28
C ALA A 229 -0.13 -14.76 -5.90
N LEU A 230 1.17 -14.56 -5.67
CA LEU A 230 2.20 -15.46 -6.15
C LEU A 230 2.18 -16.81 -5.43
N ILE A 231 1.91 -16.86 -4.13
CA ILE A 231 1.76 -18.14 -3.41
C ILE A 231 0.52 -18.90 -3.90
N GLN A 232 -0.62 -18.22 -4.12
CA GLN A 232 -1.82 -18.83 -4.73
C GLN A 232 -1.51 -19.36 -6.14
N LYS A 233 -0.75 -18.60 -6.94
CA LYS A 233 -0.32 -19.03 -8.26
C LYS A 233 0.61 -20.25 -8.19
N ALA A 234 1.49 -20.34 -7.20
CA ALA A 234 2.33 -21.51 -6.97
C ALA A 234 1.48 -22.74 -6.58
N LEU A 235 0.53 -22.59 -5.65
CA LEU A 235 -0.41 -23.65 -5.27
C LEU A 235 -1.20 -24.17 -6.49
N ASN A 236 -1.70 -23.26 -7.32
CA ASN A 236 -2.37 -23.64 -8.57
C ASN A 236 -1.43 -24.31 -9.57
N THR A 237 -0.18 -23.82 -9.69
CA THR A 237 0.84 -24.40 -10.58
C THR A 237 1.16 -25.85 -10.21
N TYR A 238 1.14 -26.17 -8.91
CA TYR A 238 1.37 -27.52 -8.40
C TYR A 238 0.17 -28.46 -8.63
N GLY A 239 -1.05 -27.97 -8.38
CA GLY A 239 -2.25 -28.76 -8.67
C GLY A 239 -3.55 -28.30 -8.02
N TYR A 240 -3.52 -27.42 -7.03
CA TYR A 240 -4.74 -27.01 -6.32
C TYR A 240 -5.66 -26.15 -7.19
N ALA A 241 -6.96 -26.39 -7.10
CA ALA A 241 -7.98 -25.50 -7.67
C ALA A 241 -8.13 -24.24 -6.79
N ILE A 242 -7.38 -23.20 -7.13
CA ILE A 242 -7.35 -21.93 -6.41
C ILE A 242 -7.16 -20.76 -7.37
N GLU A 243 -7.88 -19.67 -7.12
CA GLU A 243 -7.74 -18.41 -7.85
C GLU A 243 -6.60 -17.55 -7.28
N SER A 244 -5.78 -16.97 -8.16
CA SER A 244 -4.72 -16.01 -7.79
C SER A 244 -5.31 -14.60 -7.65
N THR A 245 -5.98 -14.36 -6.52
CA THR A 245 -6.68 -13.09 -6.23
C THR A 245 -5.84 -12.10 -5.43
N GLY A 246 -4.79 -12.57 -4.75
CA GLY A 246 -4.01 -11.78 -3.80
C GLY A 246 -4.67 -11.57 -2.43
N TYR A 247 -5.89 -12.06 -2.22
CA TYR A 247 -6.64 -11.89 -0.98
C TYR A 247 -6.72 -13.18 -0.17
N LYS A 248 -6.65 -13.06 1.16
CA LYS A 248 -6.83 -14.18 2.09
C LYS A 248 -8.32 -14.45 2.31
N ASN A 249 -8.95 -15.16 1.37
CA ASN A 249 -10.35 -15.58 1.44
C ASN A 249 -10.49 -17.02 2.00
N ALA A 250 -11.74 -17.49 2.14
CA ALA A 250 -12.03 -18.84 2.66
C ALA A 250 -11.39 -19.95 1.81
N GLN A 251 -11.40 -19.82 0.47
CA GLN A 251 -10.75 -20.75 -0.46
C GLN A 251 -9.24 -20.82 -0.20
N THR A 252 -8.58 -19.68 -0.05
CA THR A 252 -7.15 -19.59 0.24
C THR A 252 -6.80 -20.30 1.54
N GLN A 253 -7.56 -20.04 2.61
CA GLN A 253 -7.33 -20.68 3.91
C GLN A 253 -7.54 -22.21 3.84
N ALA A 254 -8.57 -22.64 3.12
CA ALA A 254 -8.90 -24.05 2.96
C ALA A 254 -7.82 -24.80 2.16
N VAL A 255 -7.36 -24.23 1.05
CA VAL A 255 -6.31 -24.80 0.20
C VAL A 255 -4.96 -24.82 0.94
N VAL A 256 -4.59 -23.74 1.62
CA VAL A 256 -3.35 -23.69 2.42
C VAL A 256 -3.41 -24.73 3.54
N LEU A 257 -4.56 -24.91 4.19
CA LEU A 257 -4.72 -25.94 5.21
C LEU A 257 -4.55 -27.34 4.64
N ALA A 258 -5.21 -27.67 3.52
CA ALA A 258 -5.07 -28.97 2.87
C ALA A 258 -3.61 -29.24 2.48
N PHE A 259 -2.95 -28.25 1.88
CA PHE A 259 -1.52 -28.31 1.55
C PHE A 259 -0.63 -28.56 2.78
N GLN A 260 -0.89 -27.86 3.88
CA GLN A 260 -0.16 -28.07 5.14
C GLN A 260 -0.43 -29.45 5.73
N GLN A 261 -1.67 -29.94 5.70
CA GLN A 261 -2.00 -31.29 6.17
C GLN A 261 -1.26 -32.38 5.38
N HIS A 262 -1.07 -32.18 4.07
CA HIS A 262 -0.35 -33.11 3.23
C HIS A 262 1.17 -33.04 3.43
N PHE A 263 1.77 -31.85 3.28
CA PHE A 263 3.23 -31.71 3.18
C PHE A 263 3.91 -31.20 4.46
N MET A 264 3.16 -30.63 5.39
CA MET A 264 3.72 -30.05 6.62
C MET A 264 2.80 -30.28 7.84
N PRO A 265 2.48 -31.54 8.19
CA PRO A 265 1.47 -31.83 9.21
C PRO A 265 1.79 -31.29 10.61
N TRP A 266 3.04 -30.93 10.88
CA TRP A 266 3.50 -30.26 12.11
C TRP A 266 3.33 -28.73 12.09
N HIS A 267 2.86 -28.13 10.99
CA HIS A 267 2.79 -26.67 10.77
C HIS A 267 1.44 -26.24 10.17
N LEU A 268 0.35 -26.41 10.93
CA LEU A 268 -1.03 -26.17 10.48
C LEU A 268 -1.52 -24.73 10.76
N THR A 269 -0.81 -23.71 10.27
CA THR A 269 -1.09 -22.29 10.57
C THR A 269 -2.29 -21.72 9.80
N LYS A 270 -2.72 -22.36 8.71
CA LYS A 270 -3.68 -21.82 7.71
C LYS A 270 -3.21 -20.50 7.08
N ALA A 271 -1.94 -20.15 7.25
CA ALA A 271 -1.32 -18.96 6.72
C ALA A 271 -0.34 -19.34 5.61
N ALA A 272 -0.37 -18.59 4.51
CA ALA A 272 0.61 -18.67 3.44
C ALA A 272 1.93 -18.01 3.86
N ASP A 273 2.55 -18.55 4.91
CA ASP A 273 3.79 -18.06 5.50
C ASP A 273 5.04 -18.51 4.72
N ALA A 274 6.22 -18.06 5.16
CA ALA A 274 7.47 -18.33 4.46
C ALA A 274 7.79 -19.84 4.35
N ARG A 275 7.39 -20.65 5.34
CA ARG A 275 7.58 -22.11 5.28
C ARG A 275 6.64 -22.73 4.25
N THR A 276 5.39 -22.31 4.25
CA THR A 276 4.39 -22.75 3.26
C THR A 276 4.82 -22.39 1.83
N ALA A 277 5.27 -21.14 1.62
CA ALA A 277 5.80 -20.67 0.34
C ALA A 277 7.06 -21.45 -0.08
N ALA A 278 7.96 -21.75 0.85
CA ALA A 278 9.17 -22.49 0.55
C ALA A 278 8.89 -23.93 0.14
N THR A 279 7.99 -24.60 0.85
CA THR A 279 7.59 -25.98 0.57
C THR A 279 6.93 -26.10 -0.81
N ILE A 280 6.02 -25.19 -1.18
CA ILE A 280 5.37 -25.24 -2.50
C ILE A 280 6.37 -24.97 -3.64
N PHE A 281 7.33 -24.05 -3.46
CA PHE A 281 8.37 -23.80 -4.46
C PHE A 281 9.33 -24.99 -4.61
N ALA A 282 9.72 -25.65 -3.51
CA ALA A 282 10.55 -26.85 -3.55
C ALA A 282 9.85 -28.02 -4.27
N LEU A 283 8.55 -28.20 -4.04
CA LEU A 283 7.75 -29.19 -4.76
C LEU A 283 7.67 -28.88 -6.27
N ILE A 284 7.46 -27.61 -6.63
CA ILE A 284 7.42 -27.18 -8.04
C ILE A 284 8.78 -27.34 -8.70
N GLU A 285 9.88 -27.04 -8.01
CA GLU A 285 11.24 -27.25 -8.53
C GLU A 285 11.47 -28.73 -8.88
N LYS A 286 11.05 -29.63 -7.99
CA LYS A 286 11.23 -31.07 -8.16
C LYS A 286 10.34 -31.68 -9.25
N TYR A 287 9.05 -31.36 -9.26
CA TYR A 287 8.07 -32.05 -10.10
C TYR A 287 7.64 -31.26 -11.34
N PHE A 288 7.82 -29.93 -11.35
CA PHE A 288 7.45 -29.04 -12.45
C PHE A 288 8.53 -28.00 -12.76
N PRO A 289 9.81 -28.39 -12.96
CA PRO A 289 10.91 -27.44 -13.11
C PRO A 289 10.72 -26.44 -14.26
N GLN A 290 10.05 -26.85 -15.35
CA GLN A 290 9.75 -25.97 -16.47
C GLN A 290 8.75 -24.84 -16.11
N ARG A 291 7.92 -25.02 -15.08
CA ARG A 291 6.96 -24.01 -14.60
C ARG A 291 7.55 -23.08 -13.54
N LEU A 292 8.66 -23.48 -12.90
CA LEU A 292 9.33 -22.72 -11.84
C LEU A 292 9.85 -21.35 -12.31
N ASN A 293 10.39 -21.27 -13.52
CA ASN A 293 11.00 -20.05 -14.06
C ASN A 293 10.03 -18.86 -14.04
N ALA A 294 8.76 -19.07 -14.41
CA ALA A 294 7.76 -18.02 -14.42
C ALA A 294 7.44 -17.50 -13.01
N LEU A 295 7.38 -18.40 -12.01
CA LEU A 295 7.15 -18.03 -10.61
C LEU A 295 8.37 -17.30 -10.03
N THR A 296 9.57 -17.79 -10.33
CA THR A 296 10.83 -17.19 -9.87
C THR A 296 11.02 -15.80 -10.46
N MET A 297 10.78 -15.61 -11.75
CA MET A 297 10.80 -14.27 -12.37
C MET A 297 9.76 -13.33 -11.75
N HIS A 298 8.55 -13.83 -11.46
CA HIS A 298 7.53 -13.01 -10.80
C HIS A 298 7.97 -12.60 -9.39
N TYR A 299 8.53 -13.52 -8.60
CA TYR A 299 9.09 -13.21 -7.29
C TYR A 299 10.22 -12.19 -7.38
N HIS A 300 11.13 -12.32 -8.35
CA HIS A 300 12.19 -11.32 -8.56
C HIS A 300 11.59 -9.95 -8.89
N ASN A 301 10.53 -9.88 -9.69
CA ASN A 301 9.83 -8.62 -9.96
C ASN A 301 9.14 -8.05 -8.71
N GLU A 302 8.62 -8.89 -7.82
CA GLU A 302 8.11 -8.43 -6.52
C GLU A 302 9.24 -7.91 -5.61
N LEU A 303 10.42 -8.55 -5.66
CA LEU A 303 11.63 -8.11 -4.95
C LEU A 303 12.16 -6.78 -5.49
N GLN A 304 12.00 -6.53 -6.78
CA GLN A 304 12.09 -5.20 -7.33
C GLN A 304 10.94 -4.35 -6.75
N ILE A 305 11.12 -3.80 -5.55
CA ILE A 305 10.84 -2.35 -5.45
C ILE A 305 11.64 -1.84 -6.62
N LYS A 306 11.01 -1.32 -7.68
CA LYS A 306 11.76 -0.72 -8.78
C LYS A 306 12.88 0.06 -8.11
N PRO A 307 14.17 -0.32 -8.24
CA PRO A 307 15.22 0.59 -7.86
C PRO A 307 14.83 1.84 -8.62
N ALA A 308 14.59 2.93 -7.88
CA ALA A 308 14.05 4.17 -8.40
C ALA A 308 14.66 4.33 -9.78
N THR A 309 13.88 4.07 -10.85
CA THR A 309 14.42 3.90 -12.21
C THR A 309 15.26 5.11 -12.39
N ASP A 310 16.59 4.92 -12.38
CA ASP A 310 17.59 5.91 -11.95
C ASP A 310 16.91 7.26 -11.93
N PHE A 311 16.33 7.66 -10.78
CA PHE A 311 15.48 8.85 -10.72
C PHE A 311 16.46 10.00 -10.92
N ALA A 312 16.86 10.17 -12.17
CA ALA A 312 17.67 11.23 -12.68
C ALA A 312 16.78 12.39 -12.36
N ILE A 313 17.11 13.06 -11.25
CA ILE A 313 16.40 14.21 -10.73
C ILE A 313 16.20 15.09 -11.96
N LYS A 314 14.96 15.12 -12.47
CA LYS A 314 14.69 15.90 -13.67
C LYS A 314 14.94 17.33 -13.26
N ARG A 315 15.99 17.92 -13.83
CA ARG A 315 16.47 19.23 -13.41
C ARG A 315 15.65 20.38 -14.01
N GLY A 316 14.35 20.38 -13.78
CA GLY A 316 13.44 21.35 -14.37
C GLY A 316 12.13 20.72 -14.87
N GLN A 317 11.25 21.56 -15.38
CA GLN A 317 9.94 21.17 -15.88
C GLN A 317 10.00 20.52 -17.26
N VAL A 318 10.97 20.90 -18.08
CA VAL A 318 11.29 20.22 -19.34
C VAL A 318 12.71 19.71 -19.24
N VAL A 319 12.89 18.40 -19.43
CA VAL A 319 14.19 17.75 -19.62
C VAL A 319 13.98 16.73 -20.73
N LYS A 320 14.38 17.09 -21.96
CA LYS A 320 14.15 16.28 -23.15
C LYS A 320 15.36 16.29 -24.07
N THR A 321 15.74 15.12 -24.58
CA THR A 321 16.74 14.97 -25.63
C THR A 321 16.07 15.04 -27.00
N PHE A 322 16.63 15.84 -27.90
CA PHE A 322 16.18 16.03 -29.27
C PHE A 322 17.27 15.59 -30.27
N PRO A 323 16.90 14.99 -31.42
CA PRO A 323 15.55 14.55 -31.75
C PRO A 323 15.09 13.40 -30.82
N GLU A 324 13.78 13.25 -30.65
CA GLU A 324 13.21 12.19 -29.81
C GLU A 324 13.64 10.80 -30.30
N GLN A 325 13.94 9.86 -29.37
CA GLN A 325 14.46 8.53 -29.73
C GLN A 325 13.47 7.70 -30.57
N ASN A 326 12.17 7.83 -30.28
CA ASN A 326 11.10 7.09 -30.96
C ASN A 326 10.05 8.09 -31.46
N PRO A 327 10.33 8.83 -32.55
CA PRO A 327 9.42 9.85 -33.04
C PRO A 327 8.14 9.21 -33.61
N SER A 328 7.02 9.90 -33.47
CA SER A 328 5.77 9.56 -34.15
C SER A 328 5.93 9.74 -35.67
N SER A 329 5.17 8.97 -36.45
CA SER A 329 5.01 9.23 -37.89
C SER A 329 4.33 10.59 -38.19
N ARG A 330 3.67 11.20 -37.19
CA ARG A 330 3.06 12.52 -37.29
C ARG A 330 4.08 13.60 -36.90
N ALA A 331 4.72 14.24 -37.88
CA ALA A 331 5.82 15.19 -37.64
C ALA A 331 5.51 16.29 -36.60
N LEU A 332 4.30 16.86 -36.61
CA LEU A 332 3.94 17.99 -35.74
C LEU A 332 3.82 17.66 -34.24
N VAL A 333 3.80 16.38 -33.84
CA VAL A 333 3.78 16.01 -32.41
C VAL A 333 5.18 15.74 -31.85
N ASN A 334 6.20 15.68 -32.72
CA ASN A 334 7.58 15.41 -32.33
C ASN A 334 8.32 16.70 -31.99
N ASN A 335 9.36 16.58 -31.16
CA ASN A 335 10.32 17.64 -30.85
C ASN A 335 9.70 18.94 -30.29
N ARG A 336 8.61 18.77 -29.53
CA ARG A 336 7.86 19.87 -28.89
C ARG A 336 7.67 19.62 -27.40
N ALA A 337 7.54 20.71 -26.64
CA ALA A 337 7.19 20.66 -25.22
C ALA A 337 6.40 21.92 -24.82
N SER A 338 5.68 21.84 -23.70
CA SER A 338 5.12 23.00 -23.01
C SER A 338 5.81 23.20 -21.66
N PHE A 339 5.82 24.44 -21.18
CA PHE A 339 6.40 24.80 -19.89
C PHE A 339 5.72 26.06 -19.32
N LYS A 340 5.62 26.17 -18.00
CA LYS A 340 5.14 27.37 -17.31
C LYS A 340 6.25 28.40 -17.20
N ALA A 341 5.95 29.67 -17.51
CA ALA A 341 6.84 30.79 -17.23
C ALA A 341 6.05 32.04 -16.84
N TYR A 342 6.77 33.05 -16.38
CA TYR A 342 6.26 34.40 -16.18
C TYR A 342 6.75 35.30 -17.31
N GLN A 343 5.93 36.29 -17.68
CA GLN A 343 6.32 37.28 -18.68
C GLN A 343 7.63 37.96 -18.25
N GLY A 344 8.60 38.06 -19.16
CA GLY A 344 9.87 38.69 -18.81
C GLY A 344 10.81 37.82 -17.97
N ALA A 345 10.55 36.51 -17.85
CA ALA A 345 11.34 35.56 -17.06
C ALA A 345 11.70 34.28 -17.82
N GLY A 346 12.51 33.42 -17.19
CA GLY A 346 12.85 32.08 -17.71
C GLY A 346 14.20 31.98 -18.42
N GLU A 347 14.70 30.76 -18.48
CA GLU A 347 15.97 30.37 -19.09
C GLU A 347 15.78 29.04 -19.84
N ILE A 348 16.56 28.84 -20.89
CA ILE A 348 16.75 27.56 -21.56
C ILE A 348 18.21 27.14 -21.44
N ILE A 349 18.44 25.91 -20.99
CA ILE A 349 19.75 25.29 -20.86
C ILE A 349 19.88 24.24 -21.96
N ILE A 350 20.99 24.28 -22.69
CA ILE A 350 21.28 23.36 -23.79
C ILE A 350 22.52 22.56 -23.41
N ASP A 351 22.34 21.27 -23.14
CA ASP A 351 23.41 20.30 -23.02
C ASP A 351 23.67 19.69 -24.39
N ASN A 352 24.62 20.26 -25.13
CA ASN A 352 24.93 19.78 -26.47
C ASN A 352 25.71 18.47 -26.39
N ILE A 353 25.23 17.43 -27.08
CA ILE A 353 25.95 16.15 -27.14
C ILE A 353 26.85 16.15 -28.37
N SER A 354 26.29 16.45 -29.55
CA SER A 354 27.02 16.34 -30.81
C SER A 354 26.54 17.28 -31.91
N ALA A 355 25.55 18.14 -31.66
CA ALA A 355 25.02 19.03 -32.69
C ALA A 355 26.00 20.17 -33.00
N THR A 356 26.08 20.55 -34.27
CA THR A 356 26.79 21.75 -34.74
C THR A 356 25.83 22.91 -34.97
N SER A 357 24.54 22.65 -35.20
CA SER A 357 23.49 23.67 -35.27
C SER A 357 22.13 23.07 -34.87
N ALA A 358 21.22 23.90 -34.38
CA ALA A 358 19.82 23.54 -34.16
C ALA A 358 18.97 24.81 -34.15
N ASP A 359 17.75 24.71 -34.66
CA ASP A 359 16.77 25.79 -34.59
C ASP A 359 15.85 25.56 -33.40
N MET A 360 15.72 26.58 -32.54
CA MET A 360 14.90 26.50 -31.34
C MET A 360 13.94 27.68 -31.30
N PHE A 361 12.68 27.40 -31.02
CA PHE A 361 11.61 28.39 -30.99
C PHE A 361 10.88 28.33 -29.65
N VAL A 362 10.64 29.50 -29.09
CA VAL A 362 9.76 29.67 -27.93
C VAL A 362 8.60 30.56 -28.36
N ASN A 363 7.37 30.06 -28.22
CA ASN A 363 6.16 30.75 -28.68
C ASN A 363 6.22 31.21 -30.15
N GLY A 364 6.84 30.39 -31.00
CA GLY A 364 7.02 30.68 -32.44
C GLY A 364 8.19 31.62 -32.75
N GLU A 365 8.84 32.20 -31.76
CA GLU A 365 9.99 33.09 -31.96
C GLU A 365 11.31 32.33 -31.88
N LYS A 366 12.13 32.43 -32.94
CA LYS A 366 13.44 31.78 -33.03
C LYS A 366 14.43 32.36 -32.01
N LEU A 367 15.17 31.49 -31.34
CA LEU A 367 16.29 31.84 -30.45
C LEU A 367 17.56 32.06 -31.28
N SER A 368 18.31 33.12 -30.93
CA SER A 368 19.66 33.33 -31.44
C SER A 368 20.63 32.59 -30.52
N ILE A 369 21.08 31.41 -30.96
CA ILE A 369 22.05 30.57 -30.24
C ILE A 369 23.39 30.54 -30.98
N ALA A 370 24.44 30.09 -30.31
CA ALA A 370 25.77 29.96 -30.90
C ALA A 370 25.76 29.03 -32.13
N GLU A 371 26.47 29.46 -33.18
CA GLU A 371 26.66 28.71 -34.42
C GLU A 371 28.14 28.81 -34.84
N PRO A 372 28.91 27.69 -34.88
CA PRO A 372 28.48 26.34 -34.55
C PRO A 372 28.34 26.11 -33.03
N LEU A 373 27.46 25.18 -32.65
CA LEU A 373 27.45 24.57 -31.33
C LEU A 373 28.67 23.64 -31.19
N ILE A 374 29.30 23.68 -30.02
CA ILE A 374 30.49 22.88 -29.69
C ILE A 374 30.01 21.60 -28.98
N PRO A 375 30.38 20.39 -29.45
CA PRO A 375 30.04 19.14 -28.78
C PRO A 375 30.43 19.14 -27.30
N HIS A 376 29.60 18.53 -26.46
CA HIS A 376 29.77 18.46 -24.99
C HIS A 376 29.82 19.80 -24.25
N LYS A 377 29.52 20.93 -24.92
CA LYS A 377 29.42 22.23 -24.28
C LYS A 377 27.99 22.51 -23.80
N ARG A 378 27.87 23.02 -22.57
CA ARG A 378 26.61 23.55 -22.02
C ARG A 378 26.44 25.02 -22.38
N TYR A 379 25.24 25.40 -22.78
CA TYR A 379 24.84 26.79 -23.03
C TYR A 379 23.64 27.17 -22.16
N ARG A 380 23.52 28.45 -21.83
CA ARG A 380 22.38 29.04 -21.12
C ARG A 380 21.93 30.29 -21.86
N TYR A 381 20.65 30.37 -22.19
CA TYR A 381 20.05 31.51 -22.87
C TYR A 381 18.82 32.01 -22.14
N SER A 382 18.69 33.33 -22.07
CA SER A 382 17.52 33.97 -21.46
C SER A 382 16.28 33.85 -22.35
N LEU A 383 15.13 33.52 -21.75
CA LEU A 383 13.84 33.46 -22.44
C LEU A 383 12.97 34.72 -22.24
N LYS A 384 13.46 35.71 -21.48
CA LYS A 384 12.68 36.88 -21.03
C LYS A 384 11.90 37.61 -22.12
N ARG A 385 12.44 37.70 -23.34
CA ARG A 385 11.79 38.40 -24.46
C ARG A 385 10.65 37.62 -25.12
N ARG A 386 10.56 36.31 -24.85
CA ARG A 386 9.71 35.36 -25.60
C ARG A 386 8.69 34.66 -24.72
N THR A 387 8.77 34.81 -23.40
CA THR A 387 7.85 34.20 -22.45
C THR A 387 6.70 35.13 -22.11
N HIS A 388 5.53 34.55 -21.91
CA HIS A 388 4.39 35.19 -21.28
C HIS A 388 3.98 34.44 -20.01
N THR A 389 3.18 35.06 -19.17
CA THR A 389 2.67 34.43 -17.95
C THR A 389 1.74 33.26 -18.30
N GLY A 390 1.98 32.10 -17.69
CA GLY A 390 1.22 30.86 -17.93
C GLY A 390 1.99 29.85 -18.77
N ASP A 391 1.28 29.10 -19.61
CA ASP A 391 1.84 28.03 -20.43
C ASP A 391 2.51 28.58 -21.70
N ASN A 392 3.74 28.18 -21.95
CA ASN A 392 4.56 28.56 -23.09
C ASN A 392 4.93 27.31 -23.89
N THR A 393 5.32 27.49 -25.16
CA THR A 393 5.67 26.40 -26.08
C THR A 393 7.15 26.40 -26.44
N LEU A 394 7.73 25.21 -26.58
CA LEU A 394 9.08 24.96 -27.09
C LEU A 394 8.99 24.07 -28.34
N MET A 395 9.75 24.41 -29.38
CA MET A 395 9.98 23.59 -30.57
C MET A 395 11.47 23.56 -30.90
N VAL A 396 11.99 22.37 -31.25
CA VAL A 396 13.37 22.18 -31.70
C VAL A 396 13.37 21.47 -33.05
N GLU A 397 14.08 22.01 -34.04
CA GLU A 397 14.17 21.46 -35.40
C GLU A 397 15.55 21.71 -36.02
N ASN A 398 15.78 21.20 -37.25
CA ASN A 398 17.00 21.41 -38.03
C ASN A 398 18.30 21.09 -37.25
N ILE A 399 18.28 20.04 -36.42
CA ILE A 399 19.45 19.58 -35.68
C ILE A 399 20.44 18.94 -36.66
N LYS A 400 21.64 19.51 -36.78
CA LYS A 400 22.69 19.05 -37.70
C LYS A 400 23.97 18.67 -36.95
N PRO A 401 24.79 17.74 -37.49
CA PRO A 401 24.48 16.86 -38.62
C PRO A 401 23.35 15.86 -38.28
N GLU A 402 22.83 15.15 -39.27
CA GLU A 402 21.81 14.12 -39.04
C GLU A 402 22.30 13.09 -38.00
N GLY A 403 21.43 12.69 -37.08
CA GLY A 403 21.78 11.82 -35.94
C GLY A 403 22.42 12.53 -34.74
N ALA A 404 22.75 13.83 -34.85
CA ALA A 404 23.24 14.60 -33.72
C ALA A 404 22.16 14.81 -32.65
N LYS A 405 22.59 15.01 -31.40
CA LYS A 405 21.69 15.13 -30.25
C LYS A 405 22.06 16.31 -29.36
N LEU A 406 21.04 16.82 -28.69
CA LEU A 406 21.17 17.79 -27.61
C LEU A 406 20.05 17.56 -26.59
N THR A 407 20.30 17.89 -25.33
CA THR A 407 19.28 17.86 -24.29
C THR A 407 18.91 19.29 -23.91
N ILE A 408 17.62 19.59 -23.97
CA ILE A 408 17.08 20.87 -23.48
C ILE A 408 16.55 20.68 -22.07
N THR A 409 16.96 21.60 -21.22
CA THR A 409 16.40 21.78 -19.89
C THR A 409 15.76 23.16 -19.78
N ILE A 410 14.50 23.22 -19.34
CA ILE A 410 13.84 24.46 -18.92
C ILE A 410 13.57 24.34 -17.41
N PRO A 411 14.21 25.17 -16.58
CA PRO A 411 13.95 25.22 -15.14
C PRO A 411 12.50 25.61 -14.83
N TYR A 412 11.99 25.21 -13.66
CA TYR A 412 10.75 25.74 -13.11
C TYR A 412 10.88 27.24 -12.80
N PRO A 413 9.79 28.02 -12.84
CA PRO A 413 9.80 29.38 -12.35
C PRO A 413 10.28 29.42 -10.89
N ASP A 414 11.15 30.36 -10.56
CA ASP A 414 11.48 30.69 -9.19
C ASP A 414 10.78 32.00 -8.78
N LEU A 415 10.76 32.29 -7.48
CA LEU A 415 10.32 33.59 -7.02
C LEU A 415 11.42 34.58 -7.38
N THR A 416 11.09 35.58 -8.20
CA THR A 416 12.08 36.58 -8.59
C THR A 416 12.58 37.28 -7.34
N LYS A 417 13.89 37.15 -7.06
CA LYS A 417 14.58 37.93 -6.03
C LYS A 417 14.70 39.37 -6.50
N GLN A 418 13.58 40.10 -6.69
CA GLN A 418 13.65 41.55 -6.54
C GLN A 418 14.05 41.80 -5.09
N LYS A 419 15.37 41.84 -4.92
CA LYS A 419 16.15 42.23 -3.76
C LYS A 419 15.34 42.33 -2.46
N PHE A 420 15.44 41.29 -1.64
CA PHE A 420 15.26 41.38 -0.18
C PHE A 420 16.13 42.49 0.47
N SER A 421 16.98 43.18 -0.31
CA SER A 421 17.74 44.34 0.15
C SER A 421 16.93 45.63 0.03
N THR A 422 16.85 46.30 1.18
CA THR A 422 16.50 47.70 1.44
C THR A 422 15.07 47.95 1.88
N ASN A 423 14.97 48.65 3.01
CA ASN A 423 13.80 49.08 3.78
C ASN A 423 12.85 50.04 3.03
N LYS A 424 12.66 49.85 1.72
CA LYS A 424 11.70 50.58 0.91
C LYS A 424 10.96 49.61 -0.01
N PHE A 425 9.99 48.88 0.55
CA PHE A 425 8.76 48.69 -0.22
C PHE A 425 8.12 50.06 -0.28
N ASP A 426 8.52 50.84 -1.28
CA ASP A 426 7.95 52.15 -1.55
C ASP A 426 6.46 51.93 -1.86
N ARG A 427 5.57 52.48 -1.03
CA ARG A 427 4.11 52.41 -1.19
C ARG A 427 3.64 52.97 -2.55
N SER A 428 4.53 53.54 -3.34
CA SER A 428 4.26 54.22 -4.61
C SER A 428 4.28 53.32 -5.85
N ASN A 429 4.72 52.06 -5.79
CA ASN A 429 4.91 51.23 -6.99
C ASN A 429 4.30 49.81 -6.97
N SER A 430 3.57 49.40 -5.93
CA SER A 430 2.78 48.16 -6.02
C SER A 430 1.44 48.44 -6.68
N ALA A 431 1.13 47.74 -7.79
CA ALA A 431 -0.19 47.82 -8.42
C ALA A 431 -1.35 47.43 -7.47
N HIS A 432 -1.03 46.79 -6.33
CA HIS A 432 -2.01 46.33 -5.33
C HIS A 432 -2.05 47.25 -4.11
N ASN A 433 -3.25 47.58 -3.64
CA ASN A 433 -3.46 48.37 -2.41
C ASN A 433 -3.81 47.46 -1.22
N PHE A 434 -2.86 47.29 -0.30
CA PHE A 434 -3.03 46.47 0.92
C PHE A 434 -3.39 47.29 2.18
N THR A 435 -3.78 48.56 2.05
CA THR A 435 -4.04 49.45 3.20
C THR A 435 -5.11 48.90 4.14
N ALA A 436 -6.19 48.31 3.62
CA ALA A 436 -7.23 47.70 4.43
C ALA A 436 -6.71 46.51 5.25
N VAL A 437 -5.83 45.69 4.66
CA VAL A 437 -5.17 44.57 5.35
C VAL A 437 -4.28 45.09 6.47
N ASP A 438 -3.45 46.09 6.18
CA ASP A 438 -2.56 46.70 7.17
C ASP A 438 -3.34 47.33 8.32
N THR A 439 -4.44 48.02 8.02
CA THR A 439 -5.29 48.67 9.01
C THR A 439 -5.93 47.64 9.94
N LEU A 440 -6.48 46.55 9.41
CA LEU A 440 -7.10 45.50 10.21
C LEU A 440 -6.08 44.85 11.16
N ILE A 441 -4.92 44.45 10.66
CA ILE A 441 -3.92 43.75 11.47
C ILE A 441 -3.32 44.70 12.53
N ASN A 442 -3.01 45.95 12.17
CA ASN A 442 -2.49 46.92 13.14
C ASN A 442 -3.51 47.25 14.23
N ASN A 443 -4.80 47.43 13.87
CA ASN A 443 -5.85 47.64 14.86
C ASN A 443 -5.96 46.46 15.82
N ASP A 444 -5.92 45.21 15.31
CA ASP A 444 -5.93 44.04 16.18
C ASP A 444 -4.71 44.03 17.13
N VAL A 445 -3.52 44.37 16.64
CA VAL A 445 -2.28 44.45 17.44
C VAL A 445 -2.38 45.51 18.54
N GLU A 446 -2.86 46.70 18.20
CA GLU A 446 -3.09 47.79 19.16
C GLU A 446 -4.10 47.40 20.25
N ASN A 447 -5.08 46.55 19.92
CA ASN A 447 -6.08 46.05 20.85
C ASN A 447 -5.67 44.76 21.59
N GLY A 448 -4.42 44.29 21.42
CA GLY A 448 -3.84 43.23 22.23
C GLY A 448 -3.44 41.96 21.49
N PHE A 449 -3.75 41.84 20.19
CA PHE A 449 -3.23 40.75 19.35
C PHE A 449 -1.69 40.75 19.36
N PRO A 450 -1.02 39.59 19.47
CA PRO A 450 0.42 39.57 19.71
C PRO A 450 1.23 40.03 18.49
N GLY A 451 1.09 39.36 17.35
CA GLY A 451 1.83 39.69 16.13
C GLY A 451 1.60 38.72 14.98
N ALA A 452 2.09 39.11 13.80
CA ALA A 452 1.96 38.34 12.57
C ALA A 452 3.06 38.63 11.56
N VAL A 453 3.31 37.67 10.66
CA VAL A 453 4.02 37.89 9.39
C VAL A 453 3.07 37.49 8.27
N LEU A 454 2.83 38.40 7.34
CA LEU A 454 2.04 38.17 6.13
C LEU A 454 2.93 38.24 4.90
N LEU A 455 2.92 37.17 4.11
CA LEU A 455 3.51 37.11 2.78
C LEU A 455 2.43 36.76 1.75
N VAL A 456 2.35 37.57 0.69
CA VAL A 456 1.48 37.34 -0.46
C VAL A 456 2.34 37.24 -1.72
N GLN A 457 2.27 36.11 -2.40
CA GLN A 457 2.86 35.91 -3.71
C GLN A 457 1.78 35.87 -4.78
N HIS A 458 2.01 36.54 -5.90
CA HIS A 458 1.09 36.61 -7.03
C HIS A 458 1.89 36.65 -8.33
N LYS A 459 1.60 35.75 -9.27
CA LYS A 459 2.26 35.70 -10.59
C LYS A 459 3.79 35.62 -10.51
N GLY A 460 4.31 34.81 -9.57
CA GLY A 460 5.76 34.58 -9.40
C GLY A 460 6.52 35.69 -8.67
N GLU A 461 5.80 36.67 -8.12
CA GLU A 461 6.38 37.80 -7.39
C GLU A 461 5.84 37.87 -5.96
N ILE A 462 6.69 38.27 -5.01
CA ILE A 462 6.27 38.59 -3.65
C ILE A 462 5.75 40.04 -3.64
N ILE A 463 4.44 40.20 -3.66
CA ILE A 463 3.77 41.51 -3.72
C ILE A 463 3.47 42.11 -2.34
N LYS A 464 3.58 41.30 -1.27
CA LYS A 464 3.53 41.76 0.12
C LYS A 464 4.42 40.88 0.98
N HIS A 465 5.22 41.50 1.85
CA HIS A 465 5.95 40.82 2.91
C HIS A 465 6.11 41.78 4.10
N THR A 466 5.26 41.64 5.11
CA THR A 466 5.14 42.59 6.23
C THR A 466 5.06 41.84 7.56
N ALA A 467 5.78 42.36 8.56
CA ALA A 467 5.70 41.91 9.95
C ALA A 467 4.93 42.93 10.79
N TYR A 468 4.14 42.46 11.74
CA TYR A 468 3.25 43.24 12.60
C TYR A 468 3.40 42.81 14.05
N GLY A 469 3.32 43.77 14.97
CA GLY A 469 3.33 43.51 16.41
C GLY A 469 4.63 42.88 16.89
N TYR A 470 4.50 41.86 17.74
CA TYR A 470 5.58 41.37 18.59
C TYR A 470 5.74 39.84 18.48
N ALA A 471 6.98 39.40 18.28
CA ALA A 471 7.36 37.99 18.38
C ALA A 471 7.18 37.47 19.82
N ARG A 472 7.36 38.33 20.83
CA ARG A 472 7.21 37.96 22.25
C ARG A 472 6.78 39.14 23.12
N LYS A 473 5.67 38.99 23.85
CA LYS A 473 5.14 39.98 24.81
C LYS A 473 5.38 39.67 26.29
N TYR A 474 5.58 38.41 26.65
CA TYR A 474 5.63 37.97 28.05
C TYR A 474 7.00 37.33 28.39
N ASN A 475 7.50 37.52 29.61
CA ASN A 475 8.67 36.83 30.14
C ASN A 475 8.33 35.38 30.51
N ASP A 476 9.31 34.57 30.92
CA ASP A 476 9.11 33.14 31.18
C ASP A 476 8.18 32.87 32.38
N GLU A 477 7.99 33.87 33.26
CA GLU A 477 7.07 33.87 34.38
C GLU A 477 5.64 34.31 34.01
N GLY A 478 5.40 34.68 32.74
CA GLY A 478 4.10 35.08 32.22
C GLY A 478 3.71 36.54 32.48
N ALA A 479 4.63 37.38 32.96
CA ALA A 479 4.44 38.82 33.09
C ALA A 479 4.78 39.55 31.78
N LEU A 480 4.12 40.68 31.53
CA LEU A 480 4.43 41.52 30.36
C LEU A 480 5.87 42.05 30.41
N LEU A 481 6.56 41.98 29.28
CA LEU A 481 7.87 42.59 29.10
C LEU A 481 7.74 44.11 29.02
N THR A 482 8.63 44.83 29.69
CA THR A 482 8.77 46.29 29.52
C THR A 482 9.11 46.66 28.08
N PHE A 483 9.93 45.82 27.43
CA PHE A 483 10.31 45.95 26.03
C PHE A 483 10.00 44.62 25.31
N PRO A 484 8.78 44.46 24.77
CA PRO A 484 8.42 43.31 23.95
C PRO A 484 9.35 43.15 22.74
N ILE A 485 9.60 41.91 22.33
CA ILE A 485 10.42 41.62 21.16
C ILE A 485 9.58 41.84 19.90
N VAL A 486 10.00 42.78 19.05
CA VAL A 486 9.31 43.15 17.81
C VAL A 486 9.30 41.97 16.83
N MET A 487 8.21 41.82 16.09
CA MET A 487 8.11 40.81 15.03
C MET A 487 8.96 41.20 13.81
N GLU A 488 9.73 40.26 13.29
CA GLU A 488 10.54 40.46 12.08
C GLU A 488 10.03 39.57 10.93
N LYS A 489 10.33 39.96 9.68
CA LYS A 489 9.91 39.23 8.49
C LYS A 489 10.45 37.78 8.44
N ASN A 490 11.65 37.58 8.96
CA ASN A 490 12.33 36.30 9.04
C ASN A 490 12.03 35.53 10.34
N THR A 491 11.16 36.04 11.23
CA THR A 491 10.77 35.33 12.44
C THR A 491 10.21 33.95 12.09
N VAL A 492 10.66 32.92 12.82
CA VAL A 492 10.26 31.53 12.61
C VAL A 492 9.12 31.16 13.56
N PHE A 493 8.12 30.44 13.06
CA PHE A 493 6.92 30.07 13.81
C PHE A 493 6.78 28.56 13.94
N ASP A 494 6.20 28.08 15.05
CA ASP A 494 5.57 26.76 15.08
C ASP A 494 4.33 26.82 14.17
N ILE A 495 4.37 26.12 13.04
CA ILE A 495 3.29 26.16 12.05
C ILE A 495 2.19 25.12 12.31
N ALA A 496 2.28 24.38 13.41
CA ALA A 496 1.31 23.38 13.85
C ALA A 496 0.89 22.46 12.69
N SER A 497 -0.42 22.32 12.43
CA SER A 497 -0.93 21.42 11.38
C SER A 497 -0.57 21.80 9.94
N ASN A 498 0.04 22.96 9.66
CA ASN A 498 0.67 23.15 8.34
C ASN A 498 1.84 22.18 8.13
N THR A 499 2.42 21.60 9.20
CA THR A 499 3.37 20.47 9.15
C THR A 499 2.86 19.35 8.25
N LYS A 500 1.57 19.01 8.36
CA LYS A 500 0.93 17.98 7.55
C LYS A 500 1.19 18.20 6.07
N MET A 501 1.08 19.43 5.61
CA MET A 501 1.18 19.79 4.21
C MET A 501 2.63 19.95 3.76
N PHE A 502 3.41 20.75 4.50
CA PHE A 502 4.74 21.18 4.05
C PHE A 502 5.87 20.20 4.40
N ALA A 503 5.63 19.24 5.31
CA ALA A 503 6.51 18.10 5.52
C ALA A 503 5.90 16.82 4.94
N THR A 504 4.85 16.30 5.59
CA THR A 504 4.34 14.95 5.30
C THR A 504 3.73 14.83 3.91
N ASN A 505 2.85 15.73 3.49
CA ASN A 505 2.15 15.61 2.20
C ASN A 505 3.12 15.78 1.02
N ILE A 506 4.05 16.74 1.09
CA ILE A 506 5.10 16.89 0.06
C ILE A 506 6.00 15.65 0.00
N ALA A 507 6.39 15.09 1.15
CA ALA A 507 7.16 13.85 1.21
C ALA A 507 6.42 12.67 0.56
N LEU A 508 5.13 12.50 0.84
CA LEU A 508 4.31 11.47 0.21
C LEU A 508 4.20 11.68 -1.31
N MET A 509 3.94 12.91 -1.78
CA MET A 509 3.89 13.22 -3.22
C MET A 509 5.22 12.92 -3.92
N LYS A 510 6.35 13.20 -3.26
CA LYS A 510 7.68 12.86 -3.74
C LYS A 510 7.87 11.34 -3.83
N LEU A 511 7.58 10.59 -2.77
CA LEU A 511 7.69 9.12 -2.76
C LEU A 511 6.77 8.44 -3.81
N ILE A 512 5.58 8.99 -4.06
CA ILE A 512 4.66 8.51 -5.09
C ILE A 512 5.21 8.82 -6.48
N SER A 513 5.76 10.02 -6.68
CA SER A 513 6.42 10.38 -7.94
C SER A 513 7.58 9.43 -8.21
N GLU A 514 8.33 9.07 -7.17
CA GLU A 514 9.44 8.10 -7.20
C GLU A 514 9.01 6.64 -7.43
N GLY A 515 7.70 6.36 -7.39
CA GLY A 515 7.17 5.00 -7.50
C GLY A 515 7.41 4.12 -6.26
N ARG A 516 7.82 4.73 -5.13
CA ARG A 516 8.11 4.06 -3.86
C ARG A 516 6.88 3.96 -2.94
N LEU A 517 5.84 4.72 -3.24
CA LEU A 517 4.58 4.73 -2.52
C LEU A 517 3.42 4.73 -3.53
N SER A 518 2.37 3.98 -3.19
CA SER A 518 1.07 3.99 -3.86
C SER A 518 -0.02 4.28 -2.82
N ILE A 519 -0.94 5.18 -3.17
CA ILE A 519 -2.07 5.55 -2.30
C ILE A 519 -3.11 4.44 -2.18
N ASP A 520 -3.20 3.54 -3.16
CA ASP A 520 -4.22 2.49 -3.22
C ASP A 520 -3.82 1.22 -2.45
N LEU A 521 -2.54 1.12 -2.05
CA LEU A 521 -2.06 0.01 -1.24
C LEU A 521 -2.40 0.20 0.26
N PRO A 522 -2.66 -0.88 1.00
CA PRO A 522 -2.86 -0.83 2.44
C PRO A 522 -1.59 -0.38 3.16
N LEU A 523 -1.73 0.28 4.31
CA LEU A 523 -0.56 0.66 5.13
C LEU A 523 0.24 -0.58 5.56
N SER A 524 -0.43 -1.72 5.77
CA SER A 524 0.16 -3.02 6.08
C SER A 524 1.12 -3.55 5.02
N PHE A 525 1.03 -3.06 3.77
CA PHE A 525 1.98 -3.39 2.72
C PHE A 525 3.39 -2.84 3.03
N TYR A 526 3.46 -1.65 3.62
CA TYR A 526 4.72 -0.98 3.95
C TYR A 526 5.14 -1.17 5.42
N ILE A 527 4.16 -1.42 6.30
CA ILE A 527 4.36 -1.65 7.73
C ILE A 527 3.67 -2.98 8.06
N PRO A 528 4.32 -4.14 7.84
CA PRO A 528 3.70 -5.46 8.01
C PRO A 528 3.10 -5.70 9.40
N GLU A 529 3.60 -5.00 10.42
CA GLU A 529 3.12 -5.06 11.81
C GLU A 529 1.78 -4.34 12.01
N TYR A 530 1.35 -3.49 11.06
CA TYR A 530 0.08 -2.76 11.10
C TYR A 530 -1.10 -3.68 10.73
N GLN A 531 -1.47 -4.55 11.66
CA GLN A 531 -2.53 -5.54 11.49
C GLN A 531 -3.44 -5.60 12.73
N GLY A 532 -4.65 -6.13 12.54
CA GLY A 532 -5.62 -6.34 13.61
C GLY A 532 -6.79 -5.37 13.54
N GLU A 533 -7.96 -5.82 13.98
CA GLU A 533 -9.22 -5.05 13.94
C GLU A 533 -9.62 -4.51 12.54
N GLY A 534 -9.09 -5.09 11.46
CA GLY A 534 -9.35 -4.63 10.09
C GLY A 534 -8.43 -3.50 9.61
N ARG A 535 -7.42 -3.12 10.39
CA ARG A 535 -6.38 -2.15 10.00
C ARG A 535 -5.63 -2.56 8.75
N GLU A 536 -5.44 -3.87 8.56
CA GLU A 536 -4.77 -4.46 7.40
C GLU A 536 -5.42 -4.09 6.06
N PHE A 537 -6.68 -3.60 6.09
CA PHE A 537 -7.43 -3.13 4.92
C PHE A 537 -7.46 -1.61 4.77
N ILE A 538 -6.84 -0.85 5.69
CA ILE A 538 -6.80 0.62 5.62
C ILE A 538 -5.71 1.02 4.61
N THR A 539 -6.14 1.65 3.52
CA THR A 539 -5.26 2.18 2.47
C THR A 539 -4.60 3.48 2.88
N VAL A 540 -3.47 3.80 2.26
CA VAL A 540 -2.83 5.11 2.41
C VAL A 540 -3.80 6.23 2.01
N LYS A 541 -4.63 6.01 0.99
CA LYS A 541 -5.72 6.90 0.59
C LYS A 541 -6.74 7.09 1.72
N ASP A 542 -7.20 6.02 2.37
CA ASP A 542 -8.13 6.11 3.50
C ASP A 542 -7.57 7.01 4.62
N ILE A 543 -6.28 6.89 4.90
CA ILE A 543 -5.58 7.71 5.92
C ILE A 543 -5.52 9.18 5.48
N LEU A 544 -5.10 9.46 4.24
CA LEU A 544 -5.01 10.81 3.65
C LEU A 544 -6.37 11.52 3.58
N THR A 545 -7.46 10.79 3.35
CA THR A 545 -8.83 11.34 3.32
C THR A 545 -9.53 11.32 4.67
N HIS A 546 -8.83 10.95 5.75
CA HIS A 546 -9.42 10.86 7.08
C HIS A 546 -10.57 9.84 7.24
N ARG A 547 -10.58 8.79 6.42
CA ARG A 547 -11.58 7.70 6.39
C ARG A 547 -11.09 6.38 7.01
N SER A 548 -9.94 6.42 7.66
CA SER A 548 -9.32 5.30 8.36
C SER A 548 -10.12 4.81 9.58
N GLY A 549 -10.97 5.66 10.16
CA GLY A 549 -11.79 5.31 11.33
C GLY A 549 -11.20 5.69 12.69
N TYR A 550 -10.02 6.32 12.73
CA TYR A 550 -9.41 6.76 13.97
C TYR A 550 -10.13 7.95 14.59
N THR A 551 -10.07 8.01 15.92
CA THR A 551 -10.47 9.18 16.70
C THR A 551 -9.65 10.42 16.31
N PRO A 552 -10.18 11.65 16.48
CA PRO A 552 -9.44 12.86 16.16
C PRO A 552 -8.04 12.94 16.79
N GLN A 553 -7.90 12.47 18.03
CA GLN A 553 -6.63 12.49 18.75
C GLN A 553 -6.57 11.41 19.83
N VAL A 554 -5.36 10.99 20.16
CA VAL A 554 -5.04 10.20 21.35
C VAL A 554 -4.03 10.99 22.17
N LYS A 555 -4.36 11.26 23.44
CA LYS A 555 -3.49 12.00 24.37
C LYS A 555 -2.51 11.05 25.04
N PHE A 556 -1.53 10.54 24.29
CA PHE A 556 -0.56 9.58 24.82
C PHE A 556 0.21 10.15 26.03
N TYR A 557 0.44 11.45 26.08
CA TYR A 557 1.14 12.14 27.15
C TYR A 557 0.36 12.26 28.47
N ASP A 558 -0.93 11.86 28.53
CA ASP A 558 -1.81 12.03 29.68
C ASP A 558 -2.34 10.68 30.21
N LYS A 559 -2.10 10.40 31.50
CA LYS A 559 -2.58 9.18 32.18
C LYS A 559 -4.11 9.09 32.25
N ASN A 560 -4.80 10.24 32.15
CA ASN A 560 -6.26 10.36 32.18
C ASN A 560 -6.89 10.38 30.78
N ASN A 561 -6.13 10.01 29.73
CA ASN A 561 -6.66 9.92 28.38
C ASN A 561 -7.85 8.93 28.30
N LYS A 562 -8.78 9.20 27.37
CA LYS A 562 -10.06 8.47 27.26
C LYS A 562 -9.93 6.98 26.91
N LEU A 563 -8.79 6.54 26.38
CA LEU A 563 -8.55 5.14 26.02
C LEU A 563 -7.96 4.33 27.19
N GLY A 564 -7.61 4.98 28.30
CA GLY A 564 -7.10 4.37 29.51
C GLY A 564 -5.57 4.37 29.62
N LYS A 565 -5.07 3.93 30.79
CA LYS A 565 -3.64 4.00 31.15
C LYS A 565 -2.71 3.23 30.21
N MET A 566 -3.19 2.20 29.52
CA MET A 566 -2.38 1.42 28.57
C MET A 566 -1.91 2.25 27.36
N PHE A 567 -2.61 3.35 27.05
CA PHE A 567 -2.25 4.28 25.98
C PHE A 567 -1.45 5.48 26.48
N TYR A 568 -1.06 5.50 27.76
CA TYR A 568 -0.13 6.51 28.26
C TYR A 568 1.30 6.15 27.84
N SER A 569 1.97 7.07 27.13
CA SER A 569 3.38 6.98 26.82
C SER A 569 3.97 8.37 26.53
N GLN A 570 5.09 8.67 27.20
CA GLN A 570 6.00 9.77 26.86
C GLN A 570 7.32 9.20 26.26
N ASN A 571 7.22 8.07 25.56
CA ASN A 571 8.33 7.40 24.88
C ASN A 571 8.00 7.20 23.41
N LYS A 572 8.92 7.62 22.51
CA LYS A 572 8.71 7.57 21.06
C LYS A 572 8.44 6.16 20.56
N GLN A 573 9.30 5.20 20.89
CA GLN A 573 9.21 3.83 20.39
C GLN A 573 7.92 3.15 20.86
N GLN A 574 7.57 3.30 22.14
CA GLN A 574 6.34 2.75 22.69
C GLN A 574 5.10 3.40 22.05
N THR A 575 5.09 4.72 21.86
CA THR A 575 3.98 5.42 21.20
C THR A 575 3.80 4.96 19.76
N GLN A 576 4.90 4.80 19.01
CA GLN A 576 4.89 4.26 17.65
C GLN A 576 4.30 2.84 17.62
N GLN A 577 4.70 1.97 18.56
CA GLN A 577 4.12 0.62 18.65
C GLN A 577 2.61 0.68 18.90
N LEU A 578 2.16 1.47 19.88
CA LEU A 578 0.74 1.63 20.21
C LEU A 578 -0.08 2.09 18.99
N LEU A 579 0.44 3.04 18.21
CA LEU A 579 -0.21 3.53 16.99
C LEU A 579 -0.37 2.41 15.95
N ILE A 580 0.66 1.57 15.81
CA ILE A 580 0.69 0.49 14.83
C ILE A 580 -0.33 -0.59 15.17
N ASP A 581 -0.35 -1.08 16.41
CA ASP A 581 -1.07 -2.33 16.74
C ASP A 581 -2.15 -2.22 17.83
N LYS A 582 -2.24 -1.12 18.61
CA LYS A 582 -3.18 -1.01 19.75
C LYS A 582 -4.27 0.05 19.63
N VAL A 583 -4.03 1.20 19.00
CA VAL A 583 -4.98 2.34 19.04
C VAL A 583 -6.29 1.95 18.36
N PRO A 584 -7.45 1.86 19.02
CA PRO A 584 -8.65 1.29 18.43
C PRO A 584 -9.23 2.15 17.29
N LEU A 585 -9.91 1.48 16.35
CA LEU A 585 -10.72 2.15 15.32
C LEU A 585 -12.08 2.56 15.91
N SER A 586 -12.36 3.85 15.98
CA SER A 586 -13.60 4.42 16.53
C SER A 586 -14.81 4.29 15.61
N ASN A 587 -14.58 4.26 14.28
CA ASN A 587 -15.62 4.05 13.29
C ASN A 587 -15.06 3.17 12.17
N ARG A 588 -15.66 2.00 11.93
CA ARG A 588 -15.20 1.05 10.90
C ARG A 588 -15.80 1.33 9.52
N SER A 589 -16.77 2.24 9.44
CA SER A 589 -17.36 2.67 8.17
C SER A 589 -16.41 3.65 7.47
N LYS A 590 -15.85 3.25 6.32
CA LYS A 590 -15.03 4.12 5.45
C LYS A 590 -15.84 5.25 4.80
N THR A 591 -17.10 5.45 5.17
CA THR A 591 -18.02 6.42 4.55
C THR A 591 -17.89 7.83 5.11
N THR A 592 -17.35 8.00 6.32
CA THR A 592 -17.24 9.30 6.98
C THR A 592 -15.79 9.72 7.19
N SER A 593 -15.48 10.97 6.88
CA SER A 593 -14.16 11.56 7.08
C SER A 593 -14.08 12.24 8.45
N VAL A 594 -13.18 11.77 9.33
CA VAL A 594 -12.95 12.31 10.68
C VAL A 594 -11.52 12.83 10.77
N TYR A 595 -11.37 14.17 10.81
CA TYR A 595 -10.05 14.79 10.93
C TYR A 595 -9.31 14.23 12.15
N SER A 596 -8.18 13.58 11.90
CA SER A 596 -7.46 12.75 12.88
C SER A 596 -5.96 12.96 12.79
N ASP A 597 -5.34 13.31 13.90
CA ASP A 597 -3.89 13.44 14.01
C ASP A 597 -3.19 12.08 13.97
N VAL A 598 -3.85 11.01 14.45
CA VAL A 598 -3.35 9.63 14.37
C VAL A 598 -2.99 9.27 12.92
N ASN A 599 -3.82 9.69 11.96
CA ASN A 599 -3.56 9.45 10.54
C ASN A 599 -2.24 10.04 10.08
N TYR A 600 -1.98 11.30 10.43
CA TYR A 600 -0.76 11.97 9.98
C TYR A 600 0.48 11.53 10.74
N ILE A 601 0.33 11.11 12.00
CA ILE A 601 1.43 10.45 12.71
C ILE A 601 1.79 9.15 11.97
N LEU A 602 0.80 8.31 11.63
CA LEU A 602 1.03 7.07 10.85
C LEU A 602 1.66 7.35 9.48
N LEU A 603 1.27 8.41 8.77
CA LEU A 603 1.90 8.82 7.51
C LEU A 603 3.35 9.27 7.71
N GLY A 604 3.67 9.91 8.84
CA GLY A 604 5.05 10.18 9.23
C GLY A 604 5.86 8.89 9.39
N LEU A 605 5.33 7.90 10.12
CA LEU A 605 5.96 6.58 10.28
C LEU A 605 6.12 5.82 8.97
N LEU A 606 5.15 5.96 8.06
CA LEU A 606 5.22 5.39 6.72
C LEU A 606 6.41 5.94 5.94
N ILE A 607 6.62 7.25 5.98
CA ILE A 607 7.78 7.89 5.34
C ILE A 607 9.08 7.35 5.95
N GLU A 608 9.16 7.23 7.28
CA GLU A 608 10.33 6.65 7.95
C GLU A 608 10.59 5.20 7.50
N LYS A 609 9.55 4.38 7.43
CA LYS A 609 9.64 2.98 6.99
C LYS A 609 10.06 2.83 5.53
N ILE A 610 9.56 3.66 4.62
CA ILE A 610 9.90 3.62 3.20
C ILE A 610 11.31 4.17 2.94
N SER A 611 11.69 5.23 3.67
CA SER A 611 12.95 5.95 3.43
C SER A 611 14.15 5.38 4.19
N GLY A 612 13.93 4.74 5.34
CA GLY A 612 14.98 4.25 6.23
C GLY A 612 15.61 5.32 7.13
N VAL A 613 15.14 6.58 7.06
CA VAL A 613 15.61 7.70 7.88
C VAL A 613 14.43 8.36 8.61
N SER A 614 14.69 9.17 9.64
CA SER A 614 13.61 9.85 10.36
C SER A 614 12.91 10.90 9.49
N LEU A 615 11.66 11.24 9.81
CA LEU A 615 10.86 12.18 9.01
C LEU A 615 11.56 13.54 8.82
N ASP A 616 12.17 14.07 9.88
CA ASP A 616 12.90 15.34 9.84
C ASP A 616 14.13 15.28 8.92
N GLN A 617 14.92 14.20 9.03
CA GLN A 617 16.07 13.97 8.13
C GLN A 617 15.61 13.85 6.68
N TYR A 618 14.51 13.13 6.42
CA TYR A 618 14.01 12.95 5.07
C TYR A 618 13.63 14.29 4.42
N VAL A 619 12.83 15.11 5.11
CA VAL A 619 12.39 16.38 4.53
C VAL A 619 13.52 17.39 4.41
N GLU A 620 14.46 17.42 5.35
CA GLU A 620 15.62 18.32 5.30
C GLU A 620 16.54 17.95 4.12
N GLN A 621 16.93 16.68 3.99
CA GLN A 621 17.87 16.24 2.98
C GLN A 621 17.29 16.21 1.56
N PHE A 622 16.05 15.76 1.41
CA PHE A 622 15.48 15.44 0.10
C PHE A 622 14.46 16.45 -0.41
N ILE A 623 14.07 17.44 0.40
CA ILE A 623 13.10 18.48 0.01
C ILE A 623 13.67 19.88 0.27
N TYR A 624 14.08 20.21 1.51
CA TYR A 624 14.44 21.58 1.89
C TYR A 624 15.84 21.99 1.40
N GLN A 625 16.87 21.18 1.65
CA GLN A 625 18.23 21.47 1.18
C GLN A 625 18.35 21.60 -0.34
N PRO A 626 17.72 20.73 -1.17
CA PRO A 626 17.72 20.90 -2.63
C PRO A 626 17.03 22.17 -3.13
N LEU A 627 16.25 22.83 -2.28
CA LEU A 627 15.60 24.11 -2.53
C LEU A 627 16.33 25.29 -1.88
N GLY A 628 17.42 25.04 -1.14
CA GLY A 628 18.17 26.05 -0.40
C GLY A 628 17.39 26.65 0.77
N LEU A 629 16.55 25.85 1.44
CA LEU A 629 15.72 26.29 2.55
C LEU A 629 16.34 25.90 3.89
N ASP A 630 16.80 26.88 4.66
CA ASP A 630 17.39 26.66 5.99
C ASP A 630 16.44 27.05 7.14
N SER A 631 15.44 27.91 6.88
CA SER A 631 14.49 28.42 7.88
C SER A 631 13.20 27.61 7.95
N ILE A 632 13.28 26.31 7.69
CA ILE A 632 12.20 25.33 7.82
C ILE A 632 12.75 23.98 8.31
N LEU A 633 12.37 23.56 9.52
CA LEU A 633 13.01 22.43 10.18
C LEU A 633 12.21 21.94 11.41
N TYR A 634 12.52 20.72 11.85
CA TYR A 634 12.07 20.20 13.14
C TYR A 634 13.13 20.44 14.22
N ASN A 635 12.70 20.52 15.49
CA ASN A 635 13.56 20.64 16.68
C ASN A 635 14.70 21.69 16.54
N PRO A 636 14.40 22.93 16.13
CA PRO A 636 15.42 23.89 15.74
C PRO A 636 16.42 24.23 16.84
N LEU A 637 15.99 24.28 18.11
CA LEU A 637 16.88 24.56 19.25
C LEU A 637 17.96 23.48 19.43
N GLN A 638 17.66 22.23 19.05
CA GLN A 638 18.65 21.14 19.06
C GLN A 638 19.62 21.25 17.87
N LYS A 639 19.29 22.07 16.87
CA LYS A 639 20.05 22.29 15.64
C LYS A 639 20.74 23.67 15.61
N GLY A 640 21.01 24.23 16.79
CA GLY A 640 21.82 25.45 16.96
C GLY A 640 21.06 26.77 16.81
N TRP A 641 19.73 26.75 16.69
CA TRP A 641 18.93 27.98 16.67
C TRP A 641 18.70 28.52 18.08
N HIS A 642 18.52 29.84 18.19
CA HIS A 642 18.27 30.54 19.43
C HIS A 642 16.79 30.92 19.59
N LYS A 643 16.28 30.87 20.83
CA LYS A 643 14.86 31.17 21.13
C LYS A 643 14.38 32.52 20.58
N ASN A 644 15.24 33.55 20.58
CA ASN A 644 14.90 34.88 20.08
C ASN A 644 14.59 34.96 18.57
N GLN A 645 14.93 33.94 17.79
CA GLN A 645 14.59 33.85 16.36
C GLN A 645 13.15 33.35 16.12
N PHE A 646 12.48 32.88 17.17
CA PHE A 646 11.14 32.31 17.10
C PHE A 646 10.09 33.24 17.68
N ALA A 647 8.91 33.23 17.08
CA ALA A 647 7.73 33.74 17.76
C ALA A 647 7.39 32.84 18.96
N ALA A 648 7.10 33.45 20.11
CA ALA A 648 6.58 32.74 21.27
C ALA A 648 5.15 32.24 20.99
N THR A 649 4.75 31.10 21.54
CA THR A 649 3.47 30.44 21.20
C THR A 649 2.44 30.48 22.32
N GLU A 650 2.79 30.12 23.55
CA GLU A 650 1.85 30.14 24.69
C GLU A 650 2.57 30.62 25.95
N ILE A 651 1.89 31.45 26.74
CA ILE A 651 2.46 32.15 27.89
C ILE A 651 2.89 31.18 29.00
N ALA A 652 2.02 30.22 29.34
CA ALA A 652 2.20 29.32 30.47
C ALA A 652 2.42 27.87 30.00
N GLY A 653 3.30 27.67 29.02
CA GLY A 653 3.64 26.33 28.55
C GLY A 653 2.50 25.64 27.80
N ASN A 654 2.12 24.44 28.23
CA ASN A 654 0.94 23.71 27.72
C ASN A 654 -0.25 23.76 28.68
N THR A 655 -0.19 24.61 29.70
CA THR A 655 -1.16 24.57 30.81
C THR A 655 -2.46 25.32 30.51
N ARG A 656 -2.55 26.10 29.43
CA ARG A 656 -3.71 26.95 29.12
C ARG A 656 -4.02 27.89 30.30
N GLY A 657 -2.97 28.56 30.78
CA GLY A 657 -3.03 29.44 31.94
C GLY A 657 -3.35 28.69 33.23
N GLY A 658 -2.74 27.52 33.44
CA GLY A 658 -2.92 26.72 34.65
C GLY A 658 -4.17 25.85 34.73
N ARG A 659 -4.87 25.60 33.61
CA ARG A 659 -6.13 24.82 33.55
C ARG A 659 -5.93 23.37 33.09
N VAL A 660 -4.82 23.09 32.42
CA VAL A 660 -4.45 21.77 31.89
C VAL A 660 -3.23 21.26 32.66
N HIS A 661 -3.35 20.05 33.20
CA HIS A 661 -2.30 19.40 33.97
C HIS A 661 -2.09 17.96 33.53
N PHE A 662 -0.83 17.57 33.41
CA PHE A 662 -0.37 16.20 33.22
C PHE A 662 1.11 16.12 33.62
N ASP A 663 1.66 14.91 33.70
CA ASP A 663 3.04 14.68 34.12
C ASP A 663 4.03 15.46 33.25
N ASN A 664 4.92 16.23 33.88
CA ASN A 664 5.96 17.03 33.23
C ASN A 664 5.43 18.11 32.27
N VAL A 665 4.19 18.58 32.46
CA VAL A 665 3.66 19.71 31.68
C VAL A 665 4.58 20.93 31.79
N ARG A 666 4.89 21.56 30.66
CA ARG A 666 5.70 22.78 30.61
C ARG A 666 4.89 23.94 31.18
N HIS A 667 5.54 24.80 31.96
CA HIS A 667 4.92 25.99 32.58
C HIS A 667 5.47 27.32 32.07
N GLN A 668 6.67 27.31 31.46
CA GLN A 668 7.31 28.52 30.93
C GLN A 668 6.77 28.88 29.54
N VAL A 669 7.01 30.12 29.10
CA VAL A 669 6.67 30.56 27.75
C VAL A 669 7.25 29.60 26.71
N LEU A 670 6.40 29.03 25.86
CA LEU A 670 6.86 28.17 24.76
C LEU A 670 7.42 29.03 23.63
N GLN A 671 8.66 28.80 23.27
CA GLN A 671 9.35 29.50 22.19
C GLN A 671 10.45 28.62 21.59
N GLY A 672 10.38 28.34 20.29
CA GLY A 672 11.32 27.46 19.58
C GLY A 672 11.14 25.96 19.83
N GLU A 673 10.13 25.56 20.60
CA GLU A 673 9.77 24.17 20.87
C GLU A 673 8.34 23.90 20.42
N VAL A 674 8.09 22.73 19.82
CA VAL A 674 6.75 22.39 19.32
C VAL A 674 5.71 22.47 20.44
N HIS A 675 4.58 23.09 20.12
CA HIS A 675 3.47 23.29 21.04
C HIS A 675 2.65 22.02 21.24
N ASP A 676 2.39 21.27 20.17
CA ASP A 676 1.60 20.04 20.19
C ASP A 676 2.16 19.03 21.20
N GLU A 677 1.33 18.64 22.16
CA GLU A 677 1.76 17.82 23.30
C GLU A 677 2.16 16.41 22.86
N THR A 678 1.42 15.79 21.94
CA THR A 678 1.75 14.45 21.46
C THR A 678 3.07 14.45 20.68
N ALA A 679 3.30 15.47 19.84
CA ALA A 679 4.56 15.63 19.13
C ALA A 679 5.72 15.81 20.11
N PHE A 680 5.60 16.72 21.08
CA PHE A 680 6.67 17.01 22.04
C PHE A 680 6.96 15.82 22.97
N TYR A 681 5.95 15.41 23.74
CA TYR A 681 6.14 14.46 24.86
C TYR A 681 6.22 13.01 24.42
N SER A 682 5.49 12.63 23.36
CA SER A 682 5.33 11.23 22.98
C SER A 682 6.11 10.85 21.72
N LEU A 683 6.57 11.82 20.92
CA LEU A 683 7.24 11.56 19.63
C LEU A 683 8.59 12.28 19.46
N GLY A 684 9.09 12.96 20.50
CA GLY A 684 10.40 13.60 20.49
C GLY A 684 10.49 14.84 19.58
N GLY A 685 9.36 15.50 19.35
CA GLY A 685 9.25 16.73 18.55
C GLY A 685 9.12 16.53 17.04
N VAL A 686 9.28 15.31 16.54
CA VAL A 686 9.16 14.97 15.11
C VAL A 686 7.93 14.11 14.87
N ALA A 687 6.87 14.71 14.31
CA ALA A 687 5.65 14.01 13.97
C ALA A 687 5.09 14.47 12.62
N GLY A 688 4.32 13.60 11.95
CA GLY A 688 3.73 13.96 10.67
C GLY A 688 2.56 14.95 10.77
N HIS A 689 1.99 15.14 11.97
CA HIS A 689 0.84 16.03 12.17
C HIS A 689 1.22 17.43 12.67
N ALA A 690 2.38 17.57 13.31
CA ALA A 690 2.90 18.79 13.97
C ALA A 690 4.43 18.70 14.22
N GLY A 691 5.07 19.82 14.57
CA GLY A 691 6.50 19.85 14.93
C GLY A 691 7.40 20.63 13.99
N LEU A 692 6.90 20.98 12.80
CA LEU A 692 7.66 21.78 11.85
C LEU A 692 7.64 23.25 12.27
N PHE A 693 8.80 23.89 12.17
CA PHE A 693 8.99 25.33 12.29
C PHE A 693 9.28 25.92 10.92
N SER A 694 8.74 27.11 10.62
CA SER A 694 9.06 27.81 9.37
C SER A 694 8.89 29.32 9.47
N ASN A 695 9.67 30.07 8.68
CA ASN A 695 9.35 31.46 8.33
C ASN A 695 8.42 31.52 7.08
N ALA A 696 7.92 32.70 6.75
CA ALA A 696 6.99 32.89 5.63
C ALA A 696 7.65 32.68 4.26
N GLU A 697 8.93 33.06 4.11
CA GLU A 697 9.69 32.93 2.85
C GLU A 697 9.90 31.47 2.45
N SER A 698 10.25 30.59 3.40
CA SER A 698 10.43 29.17 3.11
C SER A 698 9.12 28.51 2.67
N LEU A 699 8.00 28.88 3.28
CA LEU A 699 6.68 28.43 2.84
C LEU A 699 6.30 28.99 1.48
N ALA A 700 6.71 30.22 1.14
CA ALA A 700 6.48 30.82 -0.18
C ALA A 700 7.18 30.01 -1.29
N VAL A 701 8.43 29.57 -1.07
CA VAL A 701 9.15 28.71 -2.02
C VAL A 701 8.41 27.38 -2.24
N LEU A 702 7.97 26.72 -1.16
CA LEU A 702 7.20 25.47 -1.28
C LEU A 702 5.83 25.69 -1.92
N ALA A 703 5.15 26.80 -1.62
CA ALA A 703 3.90 27.20 -2.26
C ALA A 703 4.11 27.50 -3.76
N GLN A 704 5.24 28.11 -4.14
CA GLN A 704 5.60 28.31 -5.53
C GLN A 704 5.87 26.97 -6.23
N ALA A 705 6.52 26.01 -5.58
CA ALA A 705 6.71 24.66 -6.14
C ALA A 705 5.36 23.95 -6.44
N LEU A 706 4.36 24.21 -5.60
CA LEU A 706 2.97 23.75 -5.78
C LEU A 706 2.26 24.50 -6.93
N LEU A 707 2.38 25.83 -7.03
CA LEU A 707 1.87 26.63 -8.17
C LEU A 707 2.54 26.27 -9.50
N ASN A 708 3.81 25.86 -9.45
CA ASN A 708 4.59 25.34 -10.57
C ASN A 708 4.25 23.90 -10.94
N ARG A 709 3.40 23.25 -10.13
CA ARG A 709 2.95 21.87 -10.33
C ARG A 709 4.06 20.83 -10.29
N GLY A 710 5.09 21.02 -9.46
CA GLY A 710 6.04 19.94 -9.21
C GLY A 710 7.45 20.31 -8.74
N GLY A 711 7.89 21.56 -8.92
CA GLY A 711 9.28 21.91 -8.66
C GLY A 711 9.56 23.40 -8.65
N TYR A 712 10.80 23.75 -8.38
CA TYR A 712 11.28 25.10 -8.23
C TYR A 712 12.71 25.18 -8.76
N ASN A 713 12.98 26.15 -9.65
CA ASN A 713 14.23 26.24 -10.41
C ASN A 713 14.60 24.89 -11.08
N GLU A 714 15.84 24.41 -10.94
CA GLU A 714 16.30 23.12 -11.48
C GLU A 714 15.92 21.92 -10.58
N THR A 715 15.08 22.09 -9.55
CA THR A 715 14.74 21.01 -8.61
C THR A 715 13.28 20.57 -8.79
N GLN A 716 13.07 19.32 -9.23
CA GLN A 716 11.75 18.66 -9.21
C GLN A 716 11.55 17.90 -7.89
N LEU A 717 10.45 18.15 -7.20
CA LEU A 717 10.03 17.43 -6.00
C LEU A 717 9.04 16.31 -6.31
N PHE A 718 8.03 16.61 -7.13
CA PHE A 718 6.97 15.67 -7.52
C PHE A 718 6.46 16.00 -8.93
N THR A 719 5.70 15.09 -9.52
CA THR A 719 5.13 15.31 -10.86
C THR A 719 3.79 16.05 -10.80
N ALA A 720 3.45 16.77 -11.88
CA ALA A 720 2.16 17.45 -12.00
C ALA A 720 0.97 16.48 -11.84
N LYS A 721 1.08 15.25 -12.38
CA LYS A 721 0.06 14.21 -12.25
C LYS A 721 -0.19 13.82 -10.78
N VAL A 722 0.87 13.74 -9.97
CA VAL A 722 0.73 13.44 -8.54
C VAL A 722 0.07 14.61 -7.83
N LEU A 723 0.46 15.86 -8.12
CA LEU A 723 -0.24 17.01 -7.55
C LEU A 723 -1.74 17.00 -7.90
N ASP A 724 -2.09 16.73 -9.17
CA ASP A 724 -3.49 16.66 -9.61
C ASP A 724 -4.29 15.63 -8.82
N GLN A 725 -3.69 14.48 -8.49
CA GLN A 725 -4.33 13.49 -7.63
C GLN A 725 -4.56 14.01 -6.21
N PHE A 726 -3.60 14.76 -5.65
CA PHE A 726 -3.68 15.26 -4.27
C PHE A 726 -4.65 16.43 -4.10
N VAL A 727 -4.78 17.27 -5.12
CA VAL A 727 -5.69 18.43 -5.07
C VAL A 727 -7.02 18.18 -5.76
N LYS A 728 -7.25 16.98 -6.30
CA LYS A 728 -8.55 16.56 -6.83
C LYS A 728 -9.59 16.67 -5.70
N PRO A 729 -10.77 17.29 -5.95
CA PRO A 729 -11.89 17.20 -5.03
C PRO A 729 -12.25 15.73 -4.76
N ASP A 730 -12.45 15.41 -3.49
CA ASP A 730 -12.99 14.11 -3.09
C ASP A 730 -14.43 13.94 -3.60
N ASP A 731 -14.76 12.72 -4.07
CA ASP A 731 -16.02 12.43 -4.75
C ASP A 731 -17.26 12.58 -3.84
N GLY A 732 -17.09 12.50 -2.51
CA GLY A 732 -18.16 12.68 -1.52
C GLY A 732 -18.17 14.06 -0.84
N ASN A 733 -17.03 14.75 -0.80
CA ASN A 733 -16.93 16.10 -0.22
C ASN A 733 -15.83 16.92 -0.91
N GLY A 734 -16.24 17.79 -1.85
CA GLY A 734 -15.32 18.60 -2.65
C GLY A 734 -14.45 19.60 -1.87
N SER A 735 -14.73 19.79 -0.57
CA SER A 735 -13.93 20.61 0.36
C SER A 735 -12.65 19.93 0.86
N PHE A 736 -12.39 18.69 0.44
CA PHE A 736 -11.17 17.95 0.70
C PHE A 736 -10.51 17.47 -0.60
N GLY A 737 -9.19 17.35 -0.57
CA GLY A 737 -8.39 16.49 -1.45
C GLY A 737 -7.64 15.44 -0.62
N LEU A 738 -6.58 14.83 -1.18
CA LEU A 738 -5.71 13.96 -0.40
C LEU A 738 -4.85 14.83 0.54
N GLY A 739 -5.30 14.90 1.79
CA GLY A 739 -4.70 15.71 2.85
C GLY A 739 -5.03 17.20 2.82
N TRP A 740 -5.30 17.78 1.65
CA TRP A 740 -5.59 19.20 1.51
C TRP A 740 -7.03 19.54 1.87
N ARG A 741 -7.24 20.73 2.46
CA ARG A 741 -8.54 21.41 2.41
C ARG A 741 -8.65 22.15 1.09
N ARG A 742 -9.86 22.24 0.56
CA ARG A 742 -10.18 22.98 -0.67
C ARG A 742 -11.25 24.03 -0.39
N ALA A 743 -11.17 25.17 -1.06
CA ALA A 743 -12.14 26.26 -0.89
C ALA A 743 -13.55 25.87 -1.33
N ASN A 744 -13.65 25.00 -2.35
CA ASN A 744 -14.89 24.44 -2.88
C ASN A 744 -16.00 25.49 -3.08
N ASN A 745 -15.74 26.51 -3.90
CA ASN A 745 -16.69 27.59 -4.22
C ASN A 745 -17.23 28.35 -2.99
N GLY A 746 -16.40 28.53 -1.95
CA GLY A 746 -16.75 29.33 -0.79
C GLY A 746 -17.27 28.54 0.41
N ASP A 747 -17.44 27.21 0.31
CA ASP A 747 -17.84 26.34 1.42
C ASP A 747 -16.95 26.48 2.68
N ARG A 748 -15.70 26.92 2.48
CA ARG A 748 -14.73 27.18 3.56
C ARG A 748 -14.30 28.64 3.61
N ALA A 749 -15.25 29.59 3.47
CA ALA A 749 -14.96 31.02 3.52
C ALA A 749 -14.22 31.47 4.81
N TRP A 750 -14.44 30.79 5.94
CA TRP A 750 -13.70 31.04 7.18
C TRP A 750 -12.17 30.80 7.05
N HIS A 751 -11.73 29.97 6.10
CA HIS A 751 -10.31 29.73 5.80
C HIS A 751 -9.90 30.54 4.57
N PHE A 752 -10.62 30.39 3.46
CA PHE A 752 -10.18 30.87 2.15
C PHE A 752 -10.75 32.24 1.74
N GLY A 753 -11.62 32.84 2.56
CA GLY A 753 -12.45 33.97 2.13
C GLY A 753 -13.50 33.55 1.10
N PRO A 754 -14.42 34.45 0.71
CA PRO A 754 -15.49 34.16 -0.25
C PRO A 754 -15.01 34.21 -1.70
N TYR A 755 -13.83 34.78 -1.97
CA TYR A 755 -13.34 35.06 -3.32
C TYR A 755 -12.37 34.02 -3.88
N ALA A 756 -11.93 33.07 -3.05
CA ALA A 756 -11.04 32.00 -3.50
C ALA A 756 -11.70 31.12 -4.56
N SER A 757 -10.91 30.69 -5.55
CA SER A 757 -11.44 29.83 -6.61
C SER A 757 -11.75 28.42 -6.12
N ALA A 758 -12.54 27.68 -6.89
CA ALA A 758 -12.77 26.24 -6.66
C ALA A 758 -11.48 25.40 -6.63
N GLN A 759 -10.39 25.92 -7.21
CA GLN A 759 -9.10 25.27 -7.28
C GLN A 759 -8.22 25.60 -6.07
N ALA A 760 -8.60 26.58 -5.25
CA ALA A 760 -7.82 26.95 -4.08
C ALA A 760 -7.77 25.82 -3.05
N TYR A 761 -6.57 25.56 -2.53
CA TYR A 761 -6.32 24.59 -1.48
C TYR A 761 -5.30 25.14 -0.48
N GLY A 762 -5.25 24.53 0.71
CA GLY A 762 -4.38 25.01 1.78
C GLY A 762 -4.66 24.33 3.11
N HIS A 763 -4.09 24.87 4.18
CA HIS A 763 -4.34 24.36 5.53
C HIS A 763 -4.21 25.46 6.60
N THR A 764 -4.70 25.17 7.81
CA THR A 764 -4.56 26.02 8.99
C THR A 764 -3.75 25.32 10.08
N GLY A 765 -3.09 26.08 10.94
CA GLY A 765 -2.40 25.61 12.13
C GLY A 765 -3.11 26.07 13.40
N TRP A 766 -3.08 25.24 14.44
CA TRP A 766 -3.73 25.53 15.72
C TRP A 766 -3.13 26.78 16.41
N THR A 767 -1.83 27.02 16.20
CA THR A 767 -1.05 28.17 16.71
C THR A 767 -1.47 29.51 16.12
N GLY A 768 -2.26 29.51 15.03
CA GLY A 768 -2.75 30.74 14.40
C GLY A 768 -2.26 30.96 12.96
N THR A 769 -1.69 29.94 12.32
CA THR A 769 -1.14 30.07 10.95
C THR A 769 -2.15 29.65 9.88
N VAL A 770 -2.14 30.27 8.71
CA VAL A 770 -2.95 29.87 7.56
C VAL A 770 -2.15 29.94 6.26
N THR A 771 -2.40 28.98 5.37
CA THR A 771 -1.91 28.96 4.00
C THR A 771 -3.06 28.82 3.01
N VAL A 772 -2.98 29.54 1.90
CA VAL A 772 -3.88 29.44 0.75
C VAL A 772 -3.03 29.43 -0.51
N ILE A 773 -3.29 28.49 -1.41
CA ILE A 773 -2.65 28.36 -2.71
C ILE A 773 -3.79 28.27 -3.74
N ASP A 774 -3.87 29.25 -4.64
CA ASP A 774 -4.90 29.33 -5.66
C ASP A 774 -4.29 29.33 -7.06
N PRO A 775 -4.24 28.16 -7.74
CA PRO A 775 -3.70 28.05 -9.08
C PRO A 775 -4.45 28.88 -10.12
N LYS A 776 -5.75 29.14 -9.95
CA LYS A 776 -6.54 29.92 -10.92
C LYS A 776 -6.07 31.37 -10.96
N HIS A 777 -5.71 31.92 -9.80
CA HIS A 777 -5.23 33.29 -9.66
C HIS A 777 -3.71 33.38 -9.59
N ASP A 778 -2.99 32.25 -9.69
CA ASP A 778 -1.55 32.12 -9.48
C ASP A 778 -1.08 32.87 -8.21
N LEU A 779 -1.77 32.57 -7.11
CA LEU A 779 -1.68 33.27 -5.83
C LEU A 779 -1.30 32.29 -4.73
N ALA A 780 -0.42 32.69 -3.82
CA ALA A 780 -0.39 32.09 -2.49
C ALA A 780 -0.33 33.14 -1.38
N ILE A 781 -0.99 32.82 -0.27
CA ILE A 781 -1.09 33.65 0.92
C ILE A 781 -0.56 32.82 2.08
N ILE A 782 0.42 33.37 2.79
CA ILE A 782 0.99 32.81 4.00
C ILE A 782 0.85 33.85 5.11
N LEU A 783 -0.01 33.55 6.09
CA LEU A 783 -0.16 34.35 7.30
C LEU A 783 0.26 33.51 8.49
N LEU A 784 1.40 33.86 9.09
CA LEU A 784 1.93 33.24 10.30
C LEU A 784 1.67 34.15 11.47
N THR A 785 1.04 33.65 12.52
CA THR A 785 0.76 34.43 13.72
C THR A 785 1.14 33.66 14.96
N ASN A 786 1.43 34.38 16.03
CA ASN A 786 1.53 33.83 17.36
C ASN A 786 0.24 34.11 18.16
N ALA A 787 -0.93 33.95 17.54
CA ALA A 787 -2.23 34.27 18.15
C ALA A 787 -2.52 33.59 19.50
N ARG A 788 -1.77 32.54 19.86
CA ARG A 788 -1.86 31.85 21.15
C ARG A 788 -0.97 32.46 22.24
N HIS A 789 -0.08 33.38 21.89
CA HIS A 789 0.78 34.11 22.82
C HIS A 789 0.01 35.28 23.44
N SER A 790 -1.10 34.93 24.10
CA SER A 790 -2.08 35.83 24.67
C SER A 790 -2.67 35.20 25.92
N ASP A 791 -3.29 36.03 26.75
CA ASP A 791 -4.03 35.56 27.91
C ASP A 791 -5.17 34.59 27.53
N ILE A 792 -5.56 33.78 28.51
CA ILE A 792 -6.70 32.87 28.43
C ILE A 792 -7.90 33.54 29.09
N VAL A 793 -9.00 33.64 28.37
CA VAL A 793 -10.26 34.23 28.85
C VAL A 793 -11.34 33.15 28.99
N GLY A 794 -12.23 33.33 29.96
CA GLY A 794 -13.28 32.37 30.32
C GLY A 794 -13.02 31.64 31.64
N ASP A 795 -13.91 30.70 31.95
CA ASP A 795 -13.84 29.89 33.19
C ASP A 795 -13.03 28.59 32.99
N ASP A 796 -12.94 27.76 34.02
CA ASP A 796 -12.14 26.51 33.97
C ASP A 796 -12.67 25.46 32.99
N LYS A 797 -13.94 25.55 32.58
CA LYS A 797 -14.60 24.59 31.69
C LYS A 797 -14.68 25.12 30.26
N GLN A 798 -14.85 26.42 30.09
CA GLN A 798 -15.06 27.10 28.82
C GLN A 798 -14.10 28.28 28.72
N PHE A 799 -12.91 28.01 28.19
CA PHE A 799 -11.87 29.00 27.99
C PHE A 799 -11.34 29.01 26.56
N HIS A 800 -10.80 30.16 26.16
CA HIS A 800 -10.13 30.32 24.88
C HIS A 800 -9.01 31.35 24.99
N PHE A 801 -8.12 31.34 24.00
CA PHE A 801 -7.04 32.32 23.90
C PHE A 801 -7.62 33.63 23.40
N LEU A 802 -7.36 34.73 24.09
CA LEU A 802 -7.81 36.07 23.71
C LEU A 802 -7.39 36.40 22.28
N GLY A 803 -6.16 36.06 21.90
CA GLY A 803 -5.62 36.28 20.55
C GLY A 803 -6.41 35.58 19.43
N LYS A 804 -7.21 34.54 19.74
CA LYS A 804 -8.09 33.88 18.76
C LYS A 804 -9.43 34.58 18.52
N THR A 805 -9.75 35.61 19.31
CA THR A 805 -11.00 36.37 19.15
C THR A 805 -10.90 37.46 18.09
N PHE A 806 -9.69 37.92 17.80
CA PHE A 806 -9.37 38.94 16.81
C PHE A 806 -9.58 38.45 15.37
N GLU A 807 -9.89 39.38 14.47
CA GLU A 807 -10.18 39.08 13.06
C GLU A 807 -8.96 38.50 12.33
N THR A 808 -7.75 38.95 12.67
CA THR A 808 -6.49 38.43 12.14
C THR A 808 -6.36 36.92 12.37
N ALA A 809 -6.82 36.41 13.52
CA ALA A 809 -6.78 35.00 13.86
C ALA A 809 -7.95 34.16 13.33
N LYS A 810 -8.97 34.80 12.73
CA LYS A 810 -10.09 34.13 12.07
C LYS A 810 -9.80 33.79 10.61
N TYR A 811 -8.66 34.24 10.08
CA TYR A 811 -8.11 33.93 8.76
C TYR A 811 -8.90 34.49 7.58
N GLY A 812 -10.16 34.07 7.42
CA GLY A 812 -11.01 34.42 6.28
C GLY A 812 -11.13 35.93 6.06
N SER A 813 -11.15 36.74 7.12
CA SER A 813 -11.22 38.20 7.05
C SER A 813 -9.99 38.80 6.37
N VAL A 814 -8.78 38.44 6.82
CA VAL A 814 -7.52 38.89 6.20
C VAL A 814 -7.40 38.37 4.77
N VAL A 815 -7.74 37.10 4.54
CA VAL A 815 -7.69 36.49 3.20
C VAL A 815 -8.64 37.20 2.23
N SER A 816 -9.84 37.58 2.67
CA SER A 816 -10.82 38.31 1.85
C SER A 816 -10.27 39.66 1.38
N LEU A 817 -9.70 40.45 2.29
CA LEU A 817 -9.09 41.75 1.97
C LEU A 817 -7.89 41.62 1.02
N ILE A 818 -7.14 40.51 1.11
CA ILE A 818 -6.04 40.22 0.17
C ILE A 818 -6.59 39.93 -1.23
N TYR A 819 -7.65 39.11 -1.34
CA TYR A 819 -8.31 38.89 -2.62
C TYR A 819 -8.88 40.18 -3.20
N GLU A 820 -9.49 41.04 -2.38
CA GLU A 820 -9.97 42.35 -2.84
C GLU A 820 -8.83 43.18 -3.40
N ALA A 821 -7.69 43.27 -2.72
CA ALA A 821 -6.50 43.98 -3.21
C ALA A 821 -5.95 43.41 -4.53
N ILE A 822 -6.11 42.10 -4.77
CA ILE A 822 -5.64 41.42 -5.98
C ILE A 822 -6.64 41.55 -7.13
N LEU A 823 -7.92 41.36 -6.87
CA LEU A 823 -8.99 41.26 -7.87
C LEU A 823 -9.52 42.63 -8.30
N THR A 824 -9.50 43.64 -7.43
CA THR A 824 -9.99 44.99 -7.74
C THR A 824 -8.98 45.86 -8.50
N ASN A 825 -7.86 45.27 -8.91
CA ASN A 825 -6.77 45.98 -9.55
C ASN A 825 -7.27 46.68 -10.83
N LYS A 826 -7.40 48.01 -10.77
CA LYS A 826 -7.61 48.84 -11.96
C LYS A 826 -6.30 48.78 -12.74
N THR A 827 -6.31 48.17 -13.91
CA THR A 827 -5.25 48.38 -14.90
C THR A 827 -5.09 49.89 -15.09
N VAL A 828 -4.03 50.47 -14.52
CA VAL A 828 -3.54 51.78 -14.93
C VAL A 828 -2.95 51.52 -16.32
N ASN A 829 -3.78 51.70 -17.34
CA ASN A 829 -3.36 51.72 -18.74
C ASN A 829 -2.52 52.97 -19.01
#